data_AF-A0A8D8I7X1-F1
#
_entry.id   AF-A0A8D8I7X1-F1
#
_cell.length_a   1.000
_cell.length_b   1.000
_cell.length_c   1.000
_cell.angle_alpha   90.00
_cell.angle_beta   90.00
_cell.angle_gamma   90.00
#
_symmetry.space_group_name_H-M   'P 1'
#
loop_
_entity.id
_entity.type
_entity.pdbx_description
1 polymer ?
#
loop_
_entity_poly.entity_id
_entity_poly.type
_entity_poly.pdbx_seq_one_letter_code
_entity_poly.pdbx_strand_id
1 'polypeptide(L)'
;MREQMLKGEEVELRKKIQEKAKDGSLVINRESSNGDGSSSKSAAESKKRGRWDQTVEESFVPPKKLSTVPATPTWGDAEKTPADHRWDETPGHKGSETPGATPSARIWDATPAHSGATPGRETPAEKSTRRNRWDETPKTERETPGHSWAETPRADRGPSDSVMDSTTPASKRRSRWDETPSNATPSAMTPSIAMTPTPHATPGHTTPLLTPGGSTPIGNKAMAMATPTPGHLASMTPEQLQAYRWEKEIDERNRPFSDEELDAMFPPGYKVLPPPAGYIPIRTPARKLTATPTPMAGTPAGFFIQQEDRSAKFIDNQPKGNLPFMKPEDAQYFDKLLLDVDEEALSPEEQKERKIMKLLLKIKNGTPPMRKAALRQITDKAREFGAGPLFNQILPLLMSPTLEDQERHLLVKVIDRILYKLDDLVRPYVHKILVVIEPLLIDEDYYARVEGREIISNLAKAAGLATMISTMRPDIDNIDEYVRNTTARAFAVVASALGIPSLLPFLKAVCKSKKSWQARHTGIKIVQQIAILMGCAILPHLKSLVEIIEHGLVDEQQKVRTITALALAALAEAATPYGIESFDSVLKPLWKGIRTHRGKGLAAFLKAIGYLIPLMDAEYANYYTREVMLILIREFQSPDEEMKKIVLKVVKQCCATDGVEAQYIKEEILPHFFKHFWNHRMALDRRNYRQLVDTTVEIANKVGASEIINRVVDDLKDENEQYRKMVMETIEKIMGNLGAADIDSRLEEQLIDGILYAFQEQTTEDVVMLNGFGTIVNQLSKRVKPYLPQICGTILWRLNNKSAKVRQQAADLISRIAIVMKTCQEEKLMGHLGVVLYEYLGEEYPEVLGSILGALKAIVNVIGMTKMTPPIKDLLPRLTPILKNRHEKVQENCIDLVGRIADRGPEYVSAREWMRICFELLELLKAHKKAIRRATVNTFGYIAKAIGPHDVLATLLNNLKVQERQNRVCTTVAIAIVAETCRPFTVLPALMNEYRVPELNVQNGVLKSLSFLFEYIGEMGKDYIYAVCPLLEDALMDRDLVHRQTACAAIKHMALGVYGFGCEDALIHLLNYVWPNIFETSPHLVQAFMDAVEGLRVALGPIKILQYTLQGLFHPARKVRDVYWKIYNSLYIGAQDALIVGYPRISNDPKNQYIRSSVTVGVSREDAATQPTKTSTLKASFQNVVV
;
A
#
# COMPACT_ATOMS: atom_id res chain seq x y z
N MET A 1 48.12 -9.73 42.20
CA MET A 1 48.08 -11.21 42.23
C MET A 1 47.57 -11.83 40.93
N ARG A 2 46.25 -11.90 40.64
CA ARG A 2 45.73 -12.67 39.48
C ARG A 2 46.36 -12.29 38.12
N GLU A 3 46.58 -11.00 37.90
CA GLU A 3 47.28 -10.48 36.70
C GLU A 3 48.78 -10.83 36.66
N GLN A 4 49.45 -10.94 37.82
CA GLN A 4 50.85 -11.38 37.91
C GLN A 4 50.99 -12.89 37.66
N MET A 5 49.98 -13.70 38.05
CA MET A 5 49.91 -15.11 37.68
C MET A 5 49.76 -15.26 36.16
N LEU A 6 48.83 -14.54 35.53
CA LEU A 6 48.66 -14.54 34.06
C LEU A 6 49.95 -14.10 33.33
N LYS A 7 50.65 -13.07 33.82
CA LYS A 7 51.95 -12.65 33.26
C LYS A 7 53.06 -13.69 33.47
N GLY A 8 53.02 -14.46 34.56
CA GLY A 8 53.91 -15.61 34.77
C GLY A 8 53.62 -16.75 33.79
N GLU A 9 52.34 -17.14 33.65
CA GLU A 9 51.87 -18.15 32.70
C GLU A 9 52.22 -17.79 31.25
N GLU A 10 52.08 -16.52 30.86
CA GLU A 10 52.43 -16.06 29.51
C GLU A 10 53.95 -16.17 29.23
N VAL A 11 54.80 -15.80 30.21
CA VAL A 11 56.26 -15.95 30.10
C VAL A 11 56.65 -17.42 30.02
N GLU A 12 56.01 -18.30 30.80
CA GLU A 12 56.29 -19.73 30.77
C GLU A 12 55.83 -20.39 29.46
N LEU A 13 54.68 -19.97 28.91
CA LEU A 13 54.21 -20.37 27.57
C LEU A 13 55.17 -19.92 26.47
N ARG A 14 55.62 -18.66 26.47
CA ARG A 14 56.62 -18.15 25.52
C ARG A 14 57.92 -18.94 25.59
N LYS A 15 58.37 -19.34 26.78
CA LYS A 15 59.55 -20.20 26.97
C LYS A 15 59.36 -21.60 26.40
N LYS A 16 58.23 -22.26 26.72
CA LYS A 16 57.85 -23.58 26.18
C LYS A 16 57.71 -23.59 24.65
N ILE A 17 57.30 -22.48 24.04
CA ILE A 17 57.27 -22.29 22.59
C ILE A 17 58.68 -22.18 22.01
N GLN A 18 59.59 -21.43 22.65
CA GLN A 18 60.99 -21.36 22.22
C GLN A 18 61.74 -22.70 22.36
N GLU A 19 61.44 -23.49 23.39
CA GLU A 19 62.01 -24.83 23.58
C GLU A 19 61.52 -25.78 22.47
N LYS A 20 60.21 -25.84 22.19
CA LYS A 20 59.66 -26.62 21.07
C LYS A 20 60.11 -26.13 19.67
N ALA A 21 60.50 -24.86 19.54
CA ALA A 21 61.11 -24.34 18.32
C ALA A 21 62.57 -24.80 18.14
N LYS A 22 63.32 -24.98 19.24
CA LYS A 22 64.68 -25.55 19.20
C LYS A 22 64.67 -27.05 18.95
N ASP A 23 63.69 -27.77 19.52
CA ASP A 23 63.49 -29.20 19.32
C ASP A 23 62.86 -29.54 17.95
N GLY A 24 62.62 -28.54 17.09
CA GLY A 24 62.13 -28.70 15.72
C GLY A 24 60.69 -29.23 15.58
N SER A 25 59.95 -29.39 16.69
CA SER A 25 58.67 -30.11 16.72
C SER A 25 57.43 -29.24 16.38
N LEU A 26 57.61 -28.08 15.74
CA LEU A 26 56.54 -27.14 15.41
C LEU A 26 56.15 -27.21 13.93
N VAL A 27 55.08 -27.95 13.64
CA VAL A 27 54.46 -28.01 12.31
C VAL A 27 53.49 -26.85 12.13
N ILE A 28 53.72 -25.99 11.15
CA ILE A 28 52.85 -24.85 10.81
C ILE A 28 51.83 -25.30 9.77
N ASN A 29 50.57 -25.42 10.17
CA ASN A 29 49.46 -25.67 9.25
C ASN A 29 49.03 -24.35 8.58
N ARG A 30 48.92 -24.31 7.24
CA ARG A 30 48.68 -23.06 6.48
C ARG A 30 47.32 -23.07 5.78
N GLU A 31 46.29 -22.49 6.39
CA GLU A 31 45.06 -22.15 5.66
C GLU A 31 44.27 -20.97 6.29
N SER A 32 44.89 -19.79 6.36
CA SER A 32 44.15 -18.55 6.69
C SER A 32 44.84 -17.26 6.21
N SER A 33 44.13 -16.49 5.38
CA SER A 33 44.15 -15.02 5.22
C SER A 33 45.45 -14.22 5.09
N ASN A 34 45.45 -13.37 4.07
CA ASN A 34 46.13 -12.07 3.96
C ASN A 34 47.66 -12.03 3.85
N GLY A 35 48.12 -10.99 3.18
CA GLY A 35 49.47 -10.45 3.32
C GLY A 35 49.40 -8.94 3.47
N ASP A 36 50.54 -8.32 3.75
CA ASP A 36 50.77 -6.90 3.44
C ASP A 36 52.25 -6.72 3.05
N GLY A 37 52.60 -5.57 2.48
CA GLY A 37 53.89 -5.36 1.81
C GLY A 37 55.00 -4.78 2.70
N SER A 38 56.26 -5.01 2.33
CA SER A 38 57.06 -3.96 1.63
C SER A 38 58.57 -4.22 1.58
N SER A 39 59.23 -3.52 0.65
CA SER A 39 60.65 -3.15 0.62
C SER A 39 61.74 -4.15 0.16
N SER A 40 62.16 -3.92 -1.10
CA SER A 40 63.57 -3.76 -1.55
C SER A 40 64.37 -4.94 -2.16
N LYS A 41 64.82 -4.69 -3.40
CA LYS A 41 66.02 -5.22 -4.12
C LYS A 41 66.09 -6.73 -4.42
N SER A 42 66.67 -7.18 -5.54
CA SER A 42 66.97 -6.58 -6.86
C SER A 42 67.51 -7.66 -7.83
N ALA A 43 67.29 -7.49 -9.15
CA ALA A 43 67.86 -8.31 -10.26
C ALA A 43 67.36 -9.77 -10.38
N ALA A 44 67.25 -10.39 -11.56
CA ALA A 44 67.17 -9.84 -12.94
C ALA A 44 66.61 -10.89 -13.94
N GLU A 45 65.87 -10.41 -14.95
CA GLU A 45 65.70 -10.98 -16.32
C GLU A 45 65.14 -12.42 -16.55
N SER A 46 64.49 -12.76 -17.69
CA SER A 46 63.77 -11.95 -18.70
C SER A 46 62.87 -12.84 -19.61
N LYS A 47 62.09 -12.19 -20.51
CA LYS A 47 61.25 -12.74 -21.62
C LYS A 47 59.90 -13.35 -21.18
N LYS A 48 58.75 -12.66 -21.40
CA LYS A 48 58.01 -12.33 -22.66
C LYS A 48 57.13 -13.52 -23.12
N ARG A 49 55.80 -13.47 -22.94
CA ARG A 49 54.74 -12.69 -23.66
C ARG A 49 54.25 -13.40 -24.94
N GLY A 50 52.96 -13.74 -25.00
CA GLY A 50 52.24 -14.15 -26.21
C GLY A 50 50.72 -14.06 -26.02
N ARG A 51 50.06 -13.08 -26.66
CA ARG A 51 48.61 -12.83 -26.60
C ARG A 51 47.95 -13.41 -27.85
N TRP A 52 46.71 -13.87 -27.73
CA TRP A 52 45.85 -14.25 -28.88
C TRP A 52 44.62 -13.34 -28.95
N ASP A 53 44.34 -12.87 -30.16
CA ASP A 53 43.13 -12.21 -30.65
C ASP A 53 43.20 -12.34 -32.19
N GLN A 54 42.11 -12.77 -32.87
CA GLN A 54 41.93 -12.76 -34.35
C GLN A 54 42.84 -13.75 -35.15
N THR A 55 42.46 -14.35 -36.30
CA THR A 55 41.22 -14.37 -37.13
C THR A 55 41.22 -15.57 -38.13
N VAL A 56 40.04 -16.14 -38.46
CA VAL A 56 39.41 -16.27 -39.82
C VAL A 56 40.34 -16.53 -41.04
N GLU A 57 40.13 -17.48 -41.99
CA GLU A 57 38.89 -18.20 -42.43
C GLU A 57 39.09 -19.69 -42.92
N GLU A 58 38.83 -20.03 -44.19
CA GLU A 58 38.54 -21.39 -44.75
C GLU A 58 39.59 -22.04 -45.70
N SER A 59 39.54 -23.38 -45.89
CA SER A 59 39.54 -24.07 -47.21
C SER A 59 39.23 -25.59 -47.13
N PHE A 60 39.02 -26.26 -48.28
CA PHE A 60 38.03 -27.34 -48.50
C PHE A 60 38.64 -28.76 -48.85
N VAL A 61 37.84 -29.84 -48.65
CA VAL A 61 37.86 -31.22 -49.29
C VAL A 61 39.06 -32.22 -49.13
N PRO A 62 38.87 -33.57 -49.29
CA PRO A 62 37.75 -34.48 -48.96
C PRO A 62 38.24 -35.90 -48.40
N PRO A 63 37.56 -37.10 -48.50
CA PRO A 63 37.64 -38.12 -47.43
C PRO A 63 37.94 -39.58 -47.91
N LYS A 64 37.66 -40.60 -47.06
CA LYS A 64 37.37 -41.99 -47.50
C LYS A 64 36.33 -42.68 -46.59
N LYS A 65 35.71 -43.79 -47.06
CA LYS A 65 34.38 -44.27 -46.59
C LYS A 65 34.32 -45.72 -46.05
N LEU A 66 33.29 -45.90 -45.19
CA LEU A 66 32.47 -47.04 -44.78
C LEU A 66 32.50 -48.39 -45.55
N SER A 67 32.26 -49.46 -44.79
CA SER A 67 31.21 -50.52 -44.97
C SER A 67 30.91 -51.12 -43.55
N THR A 68 29.70 -51.36 -43.01
CA THR A 68 28.33 -51.86 -43.37
C THR A 68 28.09 -53.37 -43.15
N VAL A 69 27.56 -53.74 -41.96
CA VAL A 69 26.20 -54.31 -41.65
C VAL A 69 25.64 -55.44 -42.58
N PRO A 70 24.86 -56.49 -42.13
CA PRO A 70 24.17 -56.76 -40.83
C PRO A 70 24.32 -58.21 -40.23
N ALA A 71 23.71 -58.50 -39.07
CA ALA A 71 23.06 -59.79 -38.73
C ALA A 71 22.15 -59.74 -37.47
N THR A 72 20.94 -60.32 -37.55
CA THR A 72 20.00 -60.75 -36.47
C THR A 72 19.07 -61.85 -37.08
N PRO A 73 18.11 -62.54 -36.40
CA PRO A 73 17.67 -62.54 -34.99
C PRO A 73 17.48 -63.98 -34.40
N THR A 74 16.55 -64.16 -33.44
CA THR A 74 15.88 -65.41 -32.96
C THR A 74 16.52 -66.20 -31.81
N TRP A 75 15.78 -66.90 -30.93
CA TRP A 75 14.42 -66.73 -30.32
C TRP A 75 14.38 -67.60 -29.03
N GLY A 76 13.59 -67.28 -28.00
CA GLY A 76 13.49 -68.14 -26.79
C GLY A 76 12.67 -67.59 -25.62
N ASP A 77 11.45 -68.13 -25.48
CA ASP A 77 10.63 -68.34 -24.27
C ASP A 77 10.24 -67.21 -23.28
N ALA A 78 8.98 -66.82 -23.45
CA ALA A 78 7.90 -66.94 -22.44
C ALA A 78 7.62 -65.80 -21.43
N GLU A 79 6.32 -65.70 -21.09
CA GLU A 79 5.69 -64.60 -20.36
C GLU A 79 5.62 -64.82 -18.84
N LYS A 80 5.74 -63.73 -18.05
CA LYS A 80 4.83 -63.35 -16.94
C LYS A 80 5.25 -62.05 -16.25
N THR A 81 4.27 -61.24 -15.86
CA THR A 81 4.39 -60.19 -14.83
C THR A 81 3.92 -60.73 -13.48
N PRO A 82 4.47 -60.26 -12.34
CA PRO A 82 3.76 -59.22 -11.57
C PRO A 82 4.71 -58.23 -10.83
N ALA A 83 4.17 -57.45 -9.88
CA ALA A 83 4.90 -56.58 -8.93
C ALA A 83 5.64 -57.41 -7.84
N ASP A 84 6.55 -56.89 -7.00
CA ASP A 84 6.31 -55.82 -6.00
C ASP A 84 7.60 -55.35 -5.24
N HIS A 85 7.43 -54.29 -4.43
CA HIS A 85 8.23 -53.73 -3.32
C HIS A 85 9.71 -54.11 -2.98
N ARG A 86 10.45 -53.02 -2.71
CA ARG A 86 11.41 -52.74 -1.59
C ARG A 86 12.91 -52.60 -1.94
N TRP A 87 13.64 -52.01 -0.99
CA TRP A 87 14.99 -51.43 -1.10
C TRP A 87 16.13 -52.39 -0.70
N ASP A 88 17.37 -51.90 -0.90
CA ASP A 88 18.61 -52.25 -0.17
C ASP A 88 19.36 -53.54 -0.61
N GLU A 89 20.69 -53.71 -0.42
CA GLU A 89 21.69 -53.01 0.40
C GLU A 89 23.10 -53.00 -0.24
N THR A 90 24.00 -52.06 0.18
CA THR A 90 25.47 -52.22 0.03
C THR A 90 26.19 -51.79 1.33
N PRO A 91 26.93 -52.68 2.03
CA PRO A 91 27.49 -52.36 3.36
C PRO A 91 29.01 -52.20 3.44
N GLY A 92 29.48 -51.36 4.37
CA GLY A 92 30.80 -51.45 5.02
C GLY A 92 31.79 -50.28 4.80
N HIS A 93 32.63 -49.91 5.77
CA HIS A 93 32.66 -50.29 7.20
C HIS A 93 33.63 -49.39 8.03
N LYS A 94 33.22 -48.94 9.24
CA LYS A 94 34.04 -48.31 10.32
C LYS A 94 34.74 -46.95 9.97
N GLY A 95 34.96 -46.00 10.88
CA GLY A 95 34.67 -45.87 12.32
C GLY A 95 35.96 -45.69 13.17
N SER A 96 35.99 -45.04 14.34
CA SER A 96 35.09 -44.09 15.04
C SER A 96 35.68 -43.76 16.44
N GLU A 97 35.03 -42.90 17.24
CA GLU A 97 35.20 -42.73 18.72
C GLU A 97 36.41 -41.88 19.21
N THR A 98 36.37 -41.06 20.29
CA THR A 98 35.34 -40.42 21.19
C THR A 98 36.08 -39.37 22.10
N PRO A 99 35.55 -38.79 23.21
CA PRO A 99 34.33 -37.95 23.38
C PRO A 99 34.51 -36.66 24.23
N GLY A 100 33.48 -35.79 24.23
CA GLY A 100 33.14 -34.86 25.33
C GLY A 100 33.78 -33.45 25.30
N ALA A 101 33.22 -32.40 25.92
CA ALA A 101 31.90 -32.21 26.55
C ALA A 101 31.52 -30.70 26.57
N THR A 102 30.24 -30.35 26.79
CA THR A 102 29.74 -28.96 26.86
C THR A 102 29.77 -28.40 28.30
N PRO A 103 29.66 -27.06 28.50
CA PRO A 103 28.37 -26.51 28.95
C PRO A 103 28.06 -25.06 28.50
N SER A 104 26.81 -24.63 28.75
CA SER A 104 26.30 -23.22 28.78
C SER A 104 26.47 -22.35 27.51
N ALA A 105 25.44 -21.77 26.90
CA ALA A 105 24.25 -21.04 27.40
C ALA A 105 24.56 -19.70 28.10
N ARG A 106 24.24 -18.61 27.39
CA ARG A 106 23.73 -17.36 27.98
C ARG A 106 22.38 -17.13 27.30
N ILE A 107 21.24 -17.30 27.95
CA ILE A 107 20.76 -16.55 29.13
C ILE A 107 20.74 -15.06 28.81
N TRP A 108 19.56 -14.61 28.37
CA TRP A 108 19.04 -13.33 28.84
C TRP A 108 18.49 -13.58 30.25
N ASP A 109 18.93 -12.82 31.25
CA ASP A 109 18.33 -12.89 32.58
C ASP A 109 16.95 -12.20 32.56
N ALA A 110 15.93 -12.90 33.02
CA ALA A 110 14.65 -12.31 33.39
C ALA A 110 14.64 -12.07 34.90
N THR A 111 14.67 -10.81 35.33
CA THR A 111 14.57 -10.46 36.75
C THR A 111 13.10 -10.49 37.21
N PRO A 112 12.74 -11.11 38.35
CA PRO A 112 11.34 -11.25 38.76
C PRO A 112 10.71 -9.93 39.24
N ALA A 113 9.38 -9.88 39.21
CA ALA A 113 8.60 -8.86 39.92
C ALA A 113 8.31 -9.33 41.36
N HIS A 114 8.46 -8.44 42.36
CA HIS A 114 7.36 -8.05 43.26
C HIS A 114 7.77 -6.95 44.27
N SER A 115 6.83 -6.01 44.50
CA SER A 115 6.59 -5.20 45.72
C SER A 115 7.74 -4.49 46.47
N GLY A 116 7.61 -3.16 46.62
CA GLY A 116 7.83 -2.49 47.92
C GLY A 116 8.70 -1.22 47.96
N ALA A 117 8.07 -0.11 48.34
CA ALA A 117 8.64 1.13 48.92
C ALA A 117 9.59 2.04 48.09
N THR A 118 9.29 3.35 48.18
CA THR A 118 10.14 4.52 47.86
C THR A 118 10.89 4.98 49.14
N PRO A 119 11.76 6.04 49.15
CA PRO A 119 12.10 7.03 48.11
C PRO A 119 13.62 7.34 47.90
N GLY A 120 13.97 8.14 46.87
CA GLY A 120 15.20 8.97 46.92
C GLY A 120 15.94 9.36 45.63
N ARG A 121 15.71 10.60 45.16
CA ARG A 121 16.71 11.59 44.68
C ARG A 121 17.48 11.43 43.33
N GLU A 122 17.00 12.21 42.34
CA GLU A 122 17.70 13.13 41.38
C GLU A 122 18.65 12.67 40.24
N THR A 123 18.31 13.21 39.05
CA THR A 123 19.14 13.69 37.91
C THR A 123 19.81 12.70 36.92
N PRO A 124 19.99 13.10 35.62
CA PRO A 124 19.63 12.21 34.52
C PRO A 124 20.75 11.88 33.50
N ALA A 125 20.47 10.89 32.64
CA ALA A 125 21.24 10.58 31.43
C ALA A 125 20.30 10.30 30.24
N GLU A 126 20.68 10.74 29.05
CA GLU A 126 19.85 10.72 27.84
C GLU A 126 19.75 9.32 27.20
N LYS A 127 18.70 9.07 26.41
CA LYS A 127 18.54 7.85 25.60
C LYS A 127 18.00 8.15 24.21
N SER A 128 18.76 7.76 23.20
CA SER A 128 18.36 7.83 21.79
C SER A 128 17.37 6.70 21.42
N THR A 129 16.39 7.00 20.58
CA THR A 129 15.31 6.06 20.22
C THR A 129 15.35 5.64 18.76
N ARG A 130 15.80 4.42 18.49
CA ARG A 130 15.43 3.64 17.29
C ARG A 130 15.18 2.19 17.71
N ARG A 131 14.01 1.63 17.35
CA ARG A 131 13.65 0.21 17.51
C ARG A 131 13.12 -0.35 16.20
N ASN A 132 13.35 -1.64 15.97
CA ASN A 132 12.88 -2.35 14.78
C ASN A 132 11.42 -2.83 14.94
N ARG A 133 10.77 -3.16 13.81
CA ARG A 133 9.32 -3.11 13.63
C ARG A 133 8.73 -4.46 13.18
N TRP A 134 8.98 -5.55 13.90
CA TRP A 134 8.48 -6.89 13.52
C TRP A 134 7.94 -7.78 14.65
N ASP A 135 8.27 -7.56 15.92
CA ASP A 135 7.75 -8.36 17.04
C ASP A 135 7.07 -7.49 18.11
N GLU A 136 5.73 -7.47 18.11
CA GLU A 136 4.90 -7.17 19.30
C GLU A 136 3.42 -7.51 19.03
N THR A 137 2.83 -8.41 19.82
CA THR A 137 1.38 -8.68 19.84
C THR A 137 0.68 -7.74 20.83
N PRO A 138 -0.54 -7.25 20.55
CA PRO A 138 -1.13 -6.15 21.30
C PRO A 138 -1.65 -6.55 22.68
N LYS A 139 -1.37 -5.71 23.69
CA LYS A 139 -2.25 -5.50 24.85
C LYS A 139 -2.58 -4.01 24.99
N THR A 140 -3.69 -3.74 25.67
CA THR A 140 -4.43 -2.48 25.62
C THR A 140 -4.10 -1.53 26.76
N GLU A 141 -3.78 -0.27 26.43
CA GLU A 141 -4.41 0.87 27.12
C GLU A 141 -4.41 2.14 26.25
N ARG A 142 -5.03 3.21 26.72
CA ARG A 142 -5.34 4.42 25.94
C ARG A 142 -4.10 5.30 25.71
N GLU A 143 -3.79 5.63 24.46
CA GLU A 143 -3.86 7.03 23.96
C GLU A 143 -3.77 7.16 22.42
N THR A 144 -3.70 8.39 21.91
CA THR A 144 -4.05 8.82 20.54
C THR A 144 -3.25 8.18 19.38
N PRO A 145 -3.90 7.59 18.36
CA PRO A 145 -3.25 7.21 17.11
C PRO A 145 -3.21 8.38 16.10
N GLY A 146 -2.02 8.74 15.62
CA GLY A 146 -1.84 9.68 14.50
C GLY A 146 -2.19 9.04 13.14
N HIS A 147 -2.88 9.78 12.28
CA HIS A 147 -3.26 9.32 10.94
C HIS A 147 -2.20 9.67 9.88
N SER A 148 -1.63 8.66 9.21
CA SER A 148 -0.88 8.86 7.96
C SER A 148 -0.93 7.61 7.07
N TRP A 149 -1.80 7.66 6.05
CA TRP A 149 -1.76 6.97 4.74
C TRP A 149 -3.11 7.20 4.05
N ALA A 150 -3.21 7.43 2.73
CA ALA A 150 -2.28 8.01 1.77
C ALA A 150 -3.12 8.43 0.55
N GLU A 151 -3.04 9.68 0.10
CA GLU A 151 -3.76 10.12 -1.11
C GLU A 151 -2.95 9.86 -2.38
N THR A 152 -3.63 9.42 -3.44
CA THR A 152 -3.07 9.31 -4.79
C THR A 152 -2.78 10.70 -5.38
N PRO A 153 -1.56 10.99 -5.85
CA PRO A 153 -1.25 12.29 -6.46
C PRO A 153 -2.05 12.51 -7.76
N ARG A 154 -2.58 13.72 -7.94
CA ARG A 154 -2.95 14.20 -9.29
C ARG A 154 -1.69 14.65 -10.02
N ALA A 155 -1.62 14.36 -11.32
CA ALA A 155 -0.52 14.76 -12.18
C ALA A 155 -0.40 16.29 -12.31
N ASP A 156 0.82 16.78 -12.40
CA ASP A 156 1.17 18.19 -12.59
C ASP A 156 2.25 18.31 -13.67
N ARG A 157 1.99 19.10 -14.71
CA ARG A 157 2.76 19.07 -15.97
C ARG A 157 4.04 19.90 -15.86
N GLY A 158 5.20 19.29 -16.14
CA GLY A 158 6.46 20.02 -16.30
C GLY A 158 6.63 20.60 -17.72
N PRO A 159 6.89 21.92 -17.88
CA PRO A 159 7.14 22.54 -19.17
C PRO A 159 8.64 22.71 -19.49
N SER A 160 8.97 22.87 -20.78
CA SER A 160 10.23 23.49 -21.25
C SER A 160 10.09 24.04 -22.68
N ASP A 161 10.24 25.37 -22.82
CA ASP A 161 10.88 26.19 -23.88
C ASP A 161 11.00 25.66 -25.33
N SER A 162 10.92 26.45 -26.42
CA SER A 162 10.55 27.86 -26.73
C SER A 162 10.53 27.97 -28.29
N VAL A 163 10.33 29.06 -29.07
CA VAL A 163 10.26 30.55 -28.97
C VAL A 163 9.15 30.97 -29.99
N MET A 164 8.36 32.05 -29.88
CA MET A 164 8.68 33.46 -30.27
C MET A 164 7.45 34.39 -30.04
N ASP A 165 7.66 35.70 -30.07
CA ASP A 165 6.81 36.74 -29.43
C ASP A 165 5.81 37.47 -30.36
N SER A 166 4.67 37.91 -29.82
CA SER A 166 4.04 39.22 -30.14
C SER A 166 2.79 39.56 -29.30
N THR A 167 2.98 40.41 -28.29
CA THR A 167 2.02 41.44 -27.78
C THR A 167 0.73 41.05 -27.00
N THR A 168 0.48 41.86 -25.97
CA THR A 168 -0.57 41.87 -24.92
C THR A 168 -1.90 42.53 -25.36
N PRO A 169 -3.04 42.51 -24.59
CA PRO A 169 -3.16 42.33 -23.13
C PRO A 169 -4.30 41.42 -22.60
N ALA A 170 -4.41 41.34 -21.26
CA ALA A 170 -5.21 40.35 -20.54
C ALA A 170 -6.66 40.75 -20.20
N SER A 171 -7.54 39.76 -20.04
CA SER A 171 -8.73 39.89 -19.19
C SER A 171 -9.18 38.55 -18.57
N LYS A 172 -9.81 38.66 -17.40
CA LYS A 172 -10.21 37.56 -16.49
C LYS A 172 -11.41 36.79 -17.06
N ARG A 173 -11.41 35.45 -16.97
CA ARG A 173 -12.67 34.66 -16.94
C ARG A 173 -13.07 34.40 -15.49
N ARG A 174 -14.26 34.87 -15.11
CA ARG A 174 -14.87 34.71 -13.79
C ARG A 174 -15.73 33.43 -13.75
N SER A 175 -16.04 32.92 -12.57
CA SER A 175 -17.05 31.85 -12.39
C SER A 175 -18.41 32.27 -12.96
N ARG A 176 -19.22 31.29 -13.37
CA ARG A 176 -20.57 31.48 -13.92
C ARG A 176 -21.62 30.48 -13.37
N TRP A 177 -21.49 30.19 -12.09
CA TRP A 177 -22.52 29.67 -11.18
C TRP A 177 -22.21 30.39 -9.84
N ASP A 178 -23.08 31.20 -9.22
CA ASP A 178 -24.47 31.55 -9.54
C ASP A 178 -24.71 33.06 -9.42
N GLU A 179 -25.69 33.59 -10.19
CA GLU A 179 -26.57 34.69 -9.75
C GLU A 179 -27.74 34.85 -10.73
N THR A 180 -28.98 34.78 -10.21
CA THR A 180 -30.20 35.14 -10.95
C THR A 180 -30.59 36.58 -10.63
N PRO A 181 -30.95 37.43 -11.62
CA PRO A 181 -31.46 38.76 -11.34
C PRO A 181 -32.89 38.68 -10.80
N SER A 182 -33.12 39.20 -9.59
CA SER A 182 -34.45 39.34 -8.99
C SER A 182 -34.81 40.82 -8.83
N ASN A 183 -35.82 41.29 -9.57
CA ASN A 183 -36.69 42.46 -9.32
C ASN A 183 -37.65 42.63 -10.53
N ALA A 184 -38.87 43.18 -10.42
CA ALA A 184 -39.47 43.92 -9.30
C ALA A 184 -40.98 43.64 -9.09
N THR A 185 -41.45 44.05 -7.91
CA THR A 185 -42.84 44.34 -7.49
C THR A 185 -43.44 45.57 -8.24
N PRO A 186 -44.74 45.97 -8.12
CA PRO A 186 -45.69 45.70 -7.01
C PRO A 186 -47.17 45.42 -7.39
N SER A 187 -48.00 45.35 -6.34
CA SER A 187 -49.42 44.94 -6.28
C SER A 187 -50.44 45.85 -6.96
N ALA A 188 -51.54 45.25 -7.48
CA ALA A 188 -52.91 45.76 -7.35
C ALA A 188 -54.00 44.69 -7.64
N MET A 189 -54.98 44.59 -6.73
CA MET A 189 -56.42 44.20 -6.86
C MET A 189 -56.91 43.06 -7.80
N THR A 190 -57.72 42.18 -7.20
CA THR A 190 -58.66 41.16 -7.77
C THR A 190 -60.05 41.79 -8.11
N PRO A 191 -61.10 41.09 -8.67
CA PRO A 191 -61.30 39.62 -8.87
C PRO A 191 -62.04 39.10 -10.16
N SER A 192 -62.10 37.76 -10.28
CA SER A 192 -63.26 36.89 -10.72
C SER A 192 -63.73 36.64 -12.19
N ILE A 193 -63.76 35.31 -12.55
CA ILE A 193 -64.85 34.50 -13.19
C ILE A 193 -64.97 34.29 -14.75
N ALA A 194 -64.97 32.99 -15.17
CA ALA A 194 -65.62 32.30 -16.35
C ALA A 194 -65.29 32.71 -17.83
N MET A 195 -65.46 31.93 -18.93
CA MET A 195 -65.78 30.50 -19.25
C MET A 195 -65.38 30.16 -20.73
N THR A 196 -65.57 28.90 -21.21
CA THR A 196 -65.31 28.33 -22.59
C THR A 196 -66.43 28.65 -23.65
N PRO A 197 -66.48 28.22 -24.97
CA PRO A 197 -65.85 27.08 -25.71
C PRO A 197 -65.50 27.27 -27.26
N THR A 198 -65.46 26.16 -28.07
CA THR A 198 -65.03 25.98 -29.50
C THR A 198 -66.16 25.50 -30.48
N PRO A 199 -65.99 25.48 -31.85
CA PRO A 199 -66.29 24.24 -32.67
C PRO A 199 -65.72 24.03 -34.13
N HIS A 200 -65.64 22.74 -34.59
CA HIS A 200 -65.87 22.14 -35.97
C HIS A 200 -64.92 22.43 -37.19
N ALA A 201 -64.89 21.75 -38.39
CA ALA A 201 -65.30 20.43 -39.03
C ALA A 201 -64.86 20.42 -40.57
N THR A 202 -65.08 19.53 -41.59
CA THR A 202 -65.21 18.05 -41.98
C THR A 202 -65.53 17.97 -43.54
N PRO A 203 -65.57 16.86 -44.36
CA PRO A 203 -64.93 15.50 -44.44
C PRO A 203 -64.46 15.05 -45.91
N GLY A 204 -64.13 13.76 -46.18
CA GLY A 204 -64.10 13.08 -47.54
C GLY A 204 -62.94 12.05 -47.80
N HIS A 205 -62.86 11.17 -48.85
CA HIS A 205 -63.85 10.60 -49.82
C HIS A 205 -63.34 9.39 -50.71
N THR A 206 -64.04 8.22 -50.71
CA THR A 206 -64.17 7.08 -51.72
C THR A 206 -63.00 6.26 -52.40
N THR A 207 -62.74 5.01 -51.93
CA THR A 207 -62.84 3.61 -52.54
C THR A 207 -62.42 3.25 -54.02
N PRO A 208 -62.23 1.96 -54.49
CA PRO A 208 -62.41 0.60 -53.89
C PRO A 208 -61.40 -0.59 -54.22
N LEU A 209 -61.36 -1.62 -53.35
CA LEU A 209 -61.37 -3.12 -53.57
C LEU A 209 -60.21 -3.97 -54.23
N LEU A 210 -60.04 -5.20 -53.66
CA LEU A 210 -59.61 -6.55 -54.21
C LEU A 210 -58.26 -7.23 -53.79
N THR A 211 -58.37 -8.54 -53.51
CA THR A 211 -57.42 -9.58 -52.98
C THR A 211 -56.78 -10.45 -54.11
N PRO A 212 -55.83 -11.43 -53.91
CA PRO A 212 -55.60 -12.27 -52.72
C PRO A 212 -54.16 -12.79 -52.41
N GLY A 213 -54.03 -13.63 -51.37
CA GLY A 213 -52.94 -14.62 -51.20
C GLY A 213 -52.14 -14.50 -49.89
N GLY A 214 -51.78 -15.63 -49.27
CA GLY A 214 -50.92 -15.64 -48.09
C GLY A 214 -50.50 -17.04 -47.61
N SER A 215 -49.43 -17.11 -46.82
CA SER A 215 -49.05 -18.20 -45.88
C SER A 215 -47.68 -17.88 -45.27
N THR A 216 -47.39 -18.42 -44.08
CA THR A 216 -46.15 -18.17 -43.33
C THR A 216 -45.20 -19.39 -43.34
N PRO A 217 -43.87 -19.19 -43.38
CA PRO A 217 -42.92 -20.18 -42.88
C PRO A 217 -42.76 -20.04 -41.35
N ILE A 218 -42.88 -21.16 -40.64
CA ILE A 218 -42.75 -21.23 -39.17
C ILE A 218 -41.28 -21.52 -38.79
N GLY A 219 -40.75 -20.87 -37.74
CA GLY A 219 -39.42 -21.23 -37.20
C GLY A 219 -38.85 -20.32 -36.10
N ASN A 220 -38.85 -20.82 -34.86
CA ASN A 220 -38.03 -20.48 -33.67
C ASN A 220 -37.68 -19.03 -33.27
N LYS A 221 -38.04 -17.97 -34.01
CA LYS A 221 -37.79 -16.57 -33.63
C LYS A 221 -39.02 -15.83 -33.07
N ALA A 222 -40.15 -16.52 -32.90
CA ALA A 222 -41.41 -15.95 -32.41
C ALA A 222 -41.59 -15.97 -30.87
N MET A 223 -40.63 -16.49 -30.10
CA MET A 223 -40.75 -16.71 -28.64
C MET A 223 -40.00 -15.70 -27.76
N ALA A 224 -39.51 -14.59 -28.32
CA ALA A 224 -38.70 -13.59 -27.60
C ALA A 224 -39.44 -12.26 -27.31
N MET A 225 -40.72 -12.14 -27.68
CA MET A 225 -41.57 -10.96 -27.45
C MET A 225 -42.74 -11.31 -26.50
N ALA A 226 -42.43 -12.01 -25.41
CA ALA A 226 -43.41 -12.29 -24.36
C ALA A 226 -43.56 -11.07 -23.43
N THR A 227 -44.77 -10.52 -23.35
CA THR A 227 -45.13 -9.62 -22.24
C THR A 227 -44.99 -10.37 -20.91
N PRO A 228 -44.48 -9.74 -19.85
CA PRO A 228 -44.31 -10.40 -18.56
C PRO A 228 -45.68 -10.82 -18.01
N THR A 229 -45.83 -12.11 -17.70
CA THR A 229 -47.06 -12.65 -17.11
C THR A 229 -47.32 -12.02 -15.73
N PRO A 230 -48.57 -11.99 -15.23
CA PRO A 230 -48.92 -11.25 -14.00
C PRO A 230 -48.06 -11.58 -12.77
N GLY A 231 -47.54 -12.81 -12.66
CA GLY A 231 -46.62 -13.21 -11.59
C GLY A 231 -45.25 -12.52 -11.63
N HIS A 232 -44.75 -12.11 -12.81
CA HIS A 232 -43.50 -11.34 -12.91
C HIS A 232 -43.68 -9.88 -12.44
N LEU A 233 -44.82 -9.25 -12.72
CA LEU A 233 -45.11 -7.88 -12.29
C LEU A 233 -45.14 -7.74 -10.76
N ALA A 234 -45.50 -8.80 -10.03
CA ALA A 234 -45.44 -8.85 -8.56
C ALA A 234 -44.01 -8.98 -7.98
N SER A 235 -42.98 -9.15 -8.83
CA SER A 235 -41.59 -9.39 -8.41
C SER A 235 -40.62 -8.24 -8.70
N MET A 236 -41.07 -7.21 -9.42
CA MET A 236 -40.27 -6.02 -9.74
C MET A 236 -40.23 -5.02 -8.57
N THR A 237 -39.09 -4.34 -8.40
CA THR A 237 -38.99 -3.27 -7.40
C THR A 237 -39.85 -2.05 -7.81
N PRO A 238 -40.33 -1.22 -6.87
CA PRO A 238 -41.19 -0.07 -7.20
C PRO A 238 -40.57 0.89 -8.21
N GLU A 239 -39.25 1.08 -8.14
CA GLU A 239 -38.46 1.95 -9.02
C GLU A 239 -38.37 1.40 -10.45
N GLN A 240 -38.20 0.08 -10.61
CA GLN A 240 -38.30 -0.61 -11.90
C GLN A 240 -39.73 -0.56 -12.46
N LEU A 241 -40.74 -0.64 -11.60
CA LEU A 241 -42.16 -0.60 -11.99
C LEU A 241 -42.59 0.81 -12.44
N GLN A 242 -42.01 1.87 -11.85
CA GLN A 242 -42.14 3.24 -12.35
C GLN A 242 -41.36 3.44 -13.67
N ALA A 243 -40.12 2.95 -13.77
CA ALA A 243 -39.34 3.02 -15.00
C ALA A 243 -40.06 2.36 -16.19
N TYR A 244 -40.60 1.14 -16.00
CA TYR A 244 -41.35 0.43 -17.04
C TYR A 244 -42.65 1.14 -17.46
N ARG A 245 -43.35 1.79 -16.52
CA ARG A 245 -44.52 2.63 -16.85
C ARG A 245 -44.12 3.86 -17.67
N TRP A 246 -43.06 4.54 -17.28
CA TRP A 246 -42.53 5.73 -17.96
C TRP A 246 -41.99 5.40 -19.36
N GLU A 247 -41.31 4.26 -19.50
CA GLU A 247 -40.83 3.75 -20.78
C GLU A 247 -41.99 3.38 -21.72
N LYS A 248 -43.04 2.73 -21.19
CA LYS A 248 -44.28 2.46 -21.96
C LYS A 248 -45.04 3.74 -22.34
N GLU A 249 -45.13 4.74 -21.46
CA GLU A 249 -45.76 6.04 -21.76
C GLU A 249 -44.97 6.80 -22.84
N ILE A 250 -43.64 6.72 -22.81
CA ILE A 250 -42.76 7.28 -23.84
C ILE A 250 -42.95 6.56 -25.18
N ASP A 251 -43.03 5.23 -25.21
CA ASP A 251 -43.25 4.49 -26.46
C ASP A 251 -44.67 4.68 -27.02
N GLU A 252 -45.70 4.78 -26.17
CA GLU A 252 -47.07 5.11 -26.59
C GLU A 252 -47.18 6.54 -27.15
N ARG A 253 -46.42 7.51 -26.59
CA ARG A 253 -46.32 8.88 -27.11
C ARG A 253 -45.46 9.04 -28.36
N ASN A 254 -44.51 8.13 -28.60
CA ASN A 254 -43.60 8.19 -29.75
C ASN A 254 -43.93 7.16 -30.85
N ARG A 255 -45.04 6.42 -30.73
CA ARG A 255 -45.49 5.54 -31.81
C ARG A 255 -45.84 6.38 -33.06
N PRO A 256 -45.57 5.89 -34.28
CA PRO A 256 -46.15 6.48 -35.47
C PRO A 256 -47.68 6.38 -35.41
N PHE A 257 -48.37 7.48 -35.72
CA PHE A 257 -49.81 7.44 -36.02
C PHE A 257 -50.05 6.70 -37.33
N SER A 258 -51.19 6.01 -37.44
CA SER A 258 -51.63 5.47 -38.74
C SER A 258 -52.21 6.58 -39.64
N ASP A 259 -52.30 6.32 -40.94
CA ASP A 259 -52.92 7.25 -41.89
C ASP A 259 -54.40 7.53 -41.51
N GLU A 260 -55.11 6.53 -40.97
CA GLU A 260 -56.47 6.66 -40.44
C GLU A 260 -56.56 7.58 -39.21
N GLU A 261 -55.53 7.61 -38.36
CA GLU A 261 -55.44 8.52 -37.21
C GLU A 261 -55.06 9.95 -37.64
N LEU A 262 -54.32 10.11 -38.74
CA LEU A 262 -53.95 11.40 -39.32
C LEU A 262 -55.14 12.06 -40.06
N ASP A 263 -55.87 11.29 -40.87
CA ASP A 263 -57.09 11.78 -41.54
C ASP A 263 -58.20 12.16 -40.54
N ALA A 264 -58.20 11.60 -39.33
CA ALA A 264 -59.08 12.01 -38.24
C ALA A 264 -58.64 13.32 -37.53
N MET A 265 -57.39 13.75 -37.69
CA MET A 265 -56.83 14.96 -37.07
C MET A 265 -56.82 16.19 -38.00
N PHE A 266 -56.91 16.03 -39.32
CA PHE A 266 -56.85 17.14 -40.27
C PHE A 266 -58.22 17.60 -40.80
N PRO A 267 -58.42 18.90 -41.07
CA PRO A 267 -59.57 19.40 -41.83
C PRO A 267 -59.59 18.87 -43.29
N PRO A 268 -60.74 18.94 -43.99
CA PRO A 268 -60.81 18.55 -45.40
C PRO A 268 -59.88 19.40 -46.29
N GLY A 269 -59.33 18.78 -47.35
CA GLY A 269 -58.56 19.47 -48.40
C GLY A 269 -57.04 19.31 -48.32
N TYR A 270 -56.50 18.75 -47.24
CA TYR A 270 -55.11 18.29 -47.20
C TYR A 270 -54.96 16.95 -47.92
N LYS A 271 -53.80 16.71 -48.54
CA LYS A 271 -53.47 15.45 -49.22
C LYS A 271 -52.06 15.02 -48.84
N VAL A 272 -51.92 13.80 -48.32
CA VAL A 272 -50.61 13.20 -48.05
C VAL A 272 -49.85 13.05 -49.37
N LEU A 273 -48.63 13.59 -49.43
CA LEU A 273 -47.73 13.42 -50.58
C LEU A 273 -46.91 12.14 -50.42
N PRO A 274 -46.72 11.34 -51.50
CA PRO A 274 -45.78 10.24 -51.47
C PRO A 274 -44.35 10.80 -51.27
N PRO A 275 -43.53 10.19 -50.39
CA PRO A 275 -42.16 10.65 -50.18
C PRO A 275 -41.30 10.40 -51.43
N PRO A 276 -40.24 11.19 -51.67
CA PRO A 276 -39.34 10.99 -52.81
C PRO A 276 -38.73 9.58 -52.84
N ALA A 277 -38.44 9.08 -54.05
CA ALA A 277 -38.04 7.69 -54.33
C ALA A 277 -36.67 7.22 -53.76
N GLY A 278 -36.12 7.93 -52.76
CA GLY A 278 -34.96 7.53 -51.97
C GLY A 278 -35.11 7.77 -50.45
N TYR A 279 -36.29 8.20 -49.98
CA TYR A 279 -36.51 8.49 -48.56
C TYR A 279 -36.82 7.20 -47.78
N ILE A 280 -35.94 6.86 -46.84
CA ILE A 280 -36.12 5.75 -45.90
C ILE A 280 -36.38 6.35 -44.51
N PRO A 281 -37.57 6.17 -43.90
CA PRO A 281 -37.87 6.74 -42.59
C PRO A 281 -37.00 6.10 -41.50
N ILE A 282 -36.42 6.94 -40.63
CA ILE A 282 -35.47 6.53 -39.60
C ILE A 282 -36.19 5.78 -38.47
N ARG A 283 -36.14 4.43 -38.50
CA ARG A 283 -36.78 3.53 -37.52
C ARG A 283 -35.96 3.33 -36.23
N THR A 284 -35.26 4.35 -35.74
CA THR A 284 -34.54 4.29 -34.45
C THR A 284 -35.21 5.19 -33.42
N PRO A 285 -35.45 4.73 -32.17
CA PRO A 285 -36.10 5.54 -31.14
C PRO A 285 -35.32 6.82 -30.85
N ALA A 286 -36.04 7.89 -30.46
CA ALA A 286 -35.58 9.28 -30.44
C ALA A 286 -34.35 9.60 -29.53
N ARG A 287 -33.85 8.61 -28.78
CA ARG A 287 -32.69 8.70 -27.86
C ARG A 287 -31.36 9.10 -28.51
N LYS A 288 -31.29 9.21 -29.85
CA LYS A 288 -30.13 9.73 -30.61
C LYS A 288 -30.32 11.14 -31.20
N LEU A 289 -31.49 11.76 -31.08
CA LEU A 289 -31.80 13.07 -31.69
C LEU A 289 -31.65 14.28 -30.75
N THR A 290 -31.34 14.07 -29.47
CA THR A 290 -31.18 15.14 -28.47
C THR A 290 -29.80 15.80 -28.43
N ALA A 291 -28.89 15.42 -29.35
CA ALA A 291 -27.57 16.04 -29.48
C ALA A 291 -27.67 17.29 -30.38
N THR A 292 -27.91 18.46 -29.79
CA THR A 292 -27.91 19.76 -30.48
C THR A 292 -26.50 20.36 -30.58
N PRO A 293 -25.91 20.49 -31.79
CA PRO A 293 -24.71 21.29 -31.98
C PRO A 293 -25.08 22.77 -32.11
N THR A 294 -25.03 23.52 -30.99
CA THR A 294 -25.17 24.99 -31.05
C THR A 294 -23.91 25.66 -31.61
N PRO A 295 -24.03 26.82 -32.28
CA PRO A 295 -23.12 27.16 -33.37
C PRO A 295 -22.17 28.33 -33.07
N MET A 296 -21.25 28.60 -34.02
CA MET A 296 -20.68 29.93 -34.23
C MET A 296 -20.54 30.21 -35.73
N ALA A 297 -20.99 31.39 -36.17
CA ALA A 297 -20.95 31.83 -37.57
C ALA A 297 -19.77 32.80 -37.81
N GLY A 298 -19.26 32.91 -39.04
CA GLY A 298 -18.09 33.77 -39.32
C GLY A 298 -17.61 33.96 -40.76
N THR A 299 -18.09 33.18 -41.75
CA THR A 299 -17.82 33.30 -43.22
C THR A 299 -16.34 33.22 -43.67
N PRO A 300 -16.03 33.15 -44.98
CA PRO A 300 -16.60 32.28 -46.02
C PRO A 300 -15.54 31.55 -46.90
N ALA A 301 -15.61 30.22 -47.05
CA ALA A 301 -14.93 29.50 -48.15
C ALA A 301 -15.49 28.09 -48.44
N GLY A 302 -15.55 27.74 -49.73
CA GLY A 302 -15.37 26.37 -50.27
C GLY A 302 -16.15 25.19 -49.68
N PHE A 303 -17.39 24.98 -50.14
CA PHE A 303 -18.12 23.73 -49.90
C PHE A 303 -17.61 22.62 -50.84
N PHE A 304 -16.75 21.72 -50.35
CA PHE A 304 -16.36 20.51 -51.08
C PHE A 304 -17.29 19.35 -50.73
N ILE A 305 -17.98 18.80 -51.74
CA ILE A 305 -18.73 17.56 -51.57
C ILE A 305 -17.74 16.40 -51.51
N GLN A 306 -17.49 15.89 -50.30
CA GLN A 306 -16.80 14.62 -50.13
C GLN A 306 -17.74 13.51 -50.61
N GLN A 307 -17.32 12.73 -51.60
CA GLN A 307 -18.12 11.62 -52.12
C GLN A 307 -18.31 10.57 -51.02
N GLU A 308 -19.53 10.05 -50.88
CA GLU A 308 -19.83 8.97 -49.92
C GLU A 308 -19.12 7.69 -50.34
N ASP A 309 -18.04 7.36 -49.63
CA ASP A 309 -17.32 6.11 -49.79
C ASP A 309 -18.21 4.95 -49.30
N ARG A 310 -18.84 4.22 -50.23
CA ARG A 310 -19.79 3.12 -49.96
C ARG A 310 -19.15 1.86 -49.37
N SER A 311 -17.95 2.00 -48.79
CA SER A 311 -17.22 1.00 -48.00
C SER A 311 -17.58 1.05 -46.51
N ALA A 312 -18.04 2.20 -45.99
CA ALA A 312 -18.40 2.39 -44.58
C ALA A 312 -19.76 1.74 -44.22
N LYS A 313 -19.81 0.41 -44.17
CA LYS A 313 -20.83 -0.28 -43.37
C LYS A 313 -20.73 0.21 -41.93
N PHE A 314 -21.87 0.43 -41.26
CA PHE A 314 -21.90 0.38 -39.80
C PHE A 314 -21.45 -1.02 -39.38
N ILE A 315 -20.20 -1.14 -38.92
CA ILE A 315 -19.70 -2.36 -38.31
C ILE A 315 -20.49 -2.55 -37.02
N ASP A 316 -21.08 -3.74 -36.88
CA ASP A 316 -21.72 -4.17 -35.65
C ASP A 316 -20.61 -4.45 -34.62
N ASN A 317 -20.17 -3.41 -33.90
CA ASN A 317 -19.07 -3.45 -32.94
C ASN A 317 -19.36 -4.32 -31.68
N GLN A 318 -20.42 -5.12 -31.73
CA GLN A 318 -20.78 -6.11 -30.72
C GLN A 318 -20.46 -7.52 -31.28
N PRO A 319 -19.25 -8.07 -31.01
CA PRO A 319 -18.89 -9.42 -31.46
C PRO A 319 -19.87 -10.46 -30.92
N LYS A 320 -20.40 -11.31 -31.80
CA LYS A 320 -21.42 -12.30 -31.44
C LYS A 320 -20.87 -13.35 -30.47
N GLY A 321 -21.72 -13.78 -29.53
CA GLY A 321 -21.39 -14.87 -28.60
C GLY A 321 -20.75 -14.44 -27.27
N ASN A 322 -21.47 -13.63 -26.48
CA ASN A 322 -21.14 -13.33 -25.07
C ASN A 322 -19.68 -12.83 -24.88
N LEU A 323 -19.29 -11.91 -25.75
CA LEU A 323 -18.06 -11.11 -25.72
C LEU A 323 -18.44 -9.67 -25.34
N PRO A 324 -17.56 -8.91 -24.66
CA PRO A 324 -17.85 -7.53 -24.30
C PRO A 324 -17.81 -6.62 -25.53
N PHE A 325 -18.40 -5.43 -25.41
CA PHE A 325 -18.37 -4.39 -26.43
C PHE A 325 -16.92 -4.03 -26.82
N MET A 326 -16.67 -3.83 -28.11
CA MET A 326 -15.38 -3.43 -28.65
C MET A 326 -15.37 -1.92 -28.92
N LYS A 327 -14.35 -1.20 -28.42
CA LYS A 327 -14.10 0.19 -28.84
C LYS A 327 -13.73 0.18 -30.34
N PRO A 328 -13.94 1.27 -31.09
CA PRO A 328 -13.49 1.34 -32.49
C PRO A 328 -12.00 1.02 -32.68
N GLU A 329 -11.18 1.38 -31.70
CA GLU A 329 -9.74 1.09 -31.64
C GLU A 329 -9.43 -0.41 -31.41
N ASP A 330 -10.28 -1.12 -30.66
CA ASP A 330 -10.12 -2.56 -30.42
C ASP A 330 -10.30 -3.36 -31.72
N ALA A 331 -11.06 -2.83 -32.69
CA ALA A 331 -11.24 -3.48 -33.99
C ALA A 331 -9.91 -3.74 -34.72
N GLN A 332 -8.87 -2.91 -34.52
CA GLN A 332 -7.54 -3.12 -35.12
C GLN A 332 -6.83 -4.38 -34.60
N TYR A 333 -7.12 -4.82 -33.37
CA TYR A 333 -6.41 -5.91 -32.70
C TYR A 333 -7.25 -7.19 -32.55
N PHE A 334 -8.56 -7.07 -32.78
CA PHE A 334 -9.54 -8.14 -32.55
C PHE A 334 -10.52 -8.34 -33.73
N ASP A 335 -10.21 -7.80 -34.92
CA ASP A 335 -10.95 -8.00 -36.18
C ASP A 335 -11.29 -9.47 -36.46
N LYS A 336 -10.35 -10.39 -36.21
CA LYS A 336 -10.51 -11.84 -36.34
C LYS A 336 -11.68 -12.40 -35.52
N LEU A 337 -12.21 -11.67 -34.54
CA LEU A 337 -13.38 -12.04 -33.73
C LEU A 337 -14.73 -11.56 -34.28
N LEU A 338 -14.75 -10.62 -35.23
CA LEU A 338 -15.98 -10.12 -35.88
C LEU A 338 -16.46 -11.04 -37.00
N LEU A 339 -15.58 -11.91 -37.53
CA LEU A 339 -15.90 -12.90 -38.55
C LEU A 339 -16.46 -14.18 -37.92
N ASP A 340 -17.75 -14.44 -38.11
CA ASP A 340 -18.33 -15.77 -37.85
C ASP A 340 -17.67 -16.80 -38.80
N VAL A 341 -16.75 -17.60 -38.26
CA VAL A 341 -16.08 -18.71 -38.95
C VAL A 341 -16.08 -19.88 -37.98
N ASP A 342 -16.45 -21.06 -38.49
CA ASP A 342 -16.54 -22.30 -37.74
C ASP A 342 -15.21 -22.62 -37.02
N GLU A 343 -15.28 -22.98 -35.74
CA GLU A 343 -14.08 -23.31 -34.98
C GLU A 343 -13.50 -24.68 -35.38
N GLU A 344 -14.31 -25.61 -35.90
CA GLU A 344 -13.85 -26.94 -36.31
C GLU A 344 -13.14 -26.93 -37.69
N ALA A 345 -13.39 -25.93 -38.53
CA ALA A 345 -12.76 -25.77 -39.84
C ALA A 345 -11.42 -25.01 -39.81
N LEU A 346 -11.04 -24.42 -38.67
CA LEU A 346 -9.82 -23.64 -38.49
C LEU A 346 -8.62 -24.50 -38.08
N SER A 347 -7.40 -24.07 -38.42
CA SER A 347 -6.20 -24.76 -37.97
C SER A 347 -6.06 -24.70 -36.43
N PRO A 348 -5.39 -25.68 -35.80
CA PRO A 348 -5.22 -25.72 -34.35
C PRO A 348 -4.39 -24.54 -33.79
N GLU A 349 -3.68 -23.81 -34.64
CA GLU A 349 -2.95 -22.58 -34.26
C GLU A 349 -3.85 -21.35 -34.31
N GLU A 350 -4.68 -21.19 -35.36
CA GLU A 350 -5.68 -20.12 -35.46
C GLU A 350 -6.78 -20.25 -34.40
N GLN A 351 -7.19 -21.48 -34.08
CA GLN A 351 -8.04 -21.77 -32.92
C GLN A 351 -7.43 -21.22 -31.62
N LYS A 352 -6.12 -21.43 -31.40
CA LYS A 352 -5.41 -20.90 -30.22
C LYS A 352 -5.33 -19.38 -30.24
N GLU A 353 -5.00 -18.76 -31.38
CA GLU A 353 -4.99 -17.29 -31.51
C GLU A 353 -6.35 -16.67 -31.17
N ARG A 354 -7.43 -17.15 -31.81
CA ARG A 354 -8.80 -16.67 -31.56
C ARG A 354 -9.22 -16.88 -30.10
N LYS A 355 -8.80 -17.98 -29.47
CA LYS A 355 -9.08 -18.28 -28.05
C LYS A 355 -8.32 -17.34 -27.11
N ILE A 356 -7.07 -17.00 -27.42
CA ILE A 356 -6.28 -15.98 -26.71
C ILE A 356 -6.94 -14.61 -26.88
N MET A 357 -7.28 -14.19 -28.10
CA MET A 357 -7.98 -12.94 -28.40
C MET A 357 -9.30 -12.82 -27.60
N LYS A 358 -10.15 -13.86 -27.62
CA LYS A 358 -11.41 -13.91 -26.84
C LYS A 358 -11.17 -13.78 -25.32
N LEU A 359 -10.04 -14.26 -24.80
CA LEU A 359 -9.67 -14.09 -23.39
C LEU A 359 -9.13 -12.70 -23.09
N LEU A 360 -8.24 -12.16 -23.92
CA LEU A 360 -7.66 -10.82 -23.75
C LEU A 360 -8.74 -9.72 -23.83
N LEU A 361 -9.65 -9.79 -24.80
CA LEU A 361 -10.78 -8.87 -24.89
C LEU A 361 -11.70 -8.94 -23.65
N LYS A 362 -11.89 -10.14 -23.07
CA LYS A 362 -12.63 -10.34 -21.81
C LYS A 362 -11.89 -9.83 -20.56
N ILE A 363 -10.56 -9.68 -20.63
CA ILE A 363 -9.73 -9.11 -19.55
C ILE A 363 -9.66 -7.58 -19.67
N LYS A 364 -9.57 -7.04 -20.89
CA LYS A 364 -9.55 -5.60 -21.19
C LYS A 364 -10.93 -4.96 -20.95
N ASN A 365 -11.92 -5.34 -21.77
CA ASN A 365 -13.23 -4.66 -21.83
C ASN A 365 -14.32 -5.33 -20.97
N GLY A 366 -14.07 -6.53 -20.42
CA GLY A 366 -15.08 -7.31 -19.69
C GLY A 366 -15.54 -6.68 -18.36
N THR A 367 -16.65 -7.15 -17.81
CA THR A 367 -17.05 -6.85 -16.43
C THR A 367 -16.08 -7.53 -15.43
N PRO A 368 -15.94 -7.06 -14.17
CA PRO A 368 -15.00 -7.66 -13.21
C PRO A 368 -15.11 -9.19 -13.03
N PRO A 369 -16.32 -9.81 -13.03
CA PRO A 369 -16.44 -11.27 -13.08
C PRO A 369 -15.87 -11.91 -14.35
N MET A 370 -16.12 -11.33 -15.53
CA MET A 370 -15.56 -11.80 -16.80
C MET A 370 -14.03 -11.71 -16.81
N ARG A 371 -13.46 -10.57 -16.37
CA ARG A 371 -12.01 -10.39 -16.22
C ARG A 371 -11.42 -11.46 -15.30
N LYS A 372 -12.03 -11.69 -14.12
CA LYS A 372 -11.58 -12.67 -13.12
C LYS A 372 -11.64 -14.12 -13.64
N ALA A 373 -12.64 -14.46 -14.44
CA ALA A 373 -12.75 -15.78 -15.08
C ALA A 373 -11.71 -15.97 -16.20
N ALA A 374 -11.61 -15.01 -17.12
CA ALA A 374 -10.67 -15.07 -18.23
C ALA A 374 -9.20 -15.02 -17.77
N LEU A 375 -8.88 -14.21 -16.76
CA LEU A 375 -7.54 -14.13 -16.15
C LEU A 375 -7.14 -15.44 -15.44
N ARG A 376 -8.09 -16.23 -14.93
CA ARG A 376 -7.80 -17.60 -14.47
C ARG A 376 -7.50 -18.50 -15.67
N GLN A 377 -8.44 -18.59 -16.62
CA GLN A 377 -8.32 -19.45 -17.80
C GLN A 377 -7.03 -19.24 -18.61
N ILE A 378 -6.59 -17.99 -18.82
CA ILE A 378 -5.34 -17.71 -19.55
C ILE A 378 -4.07 -18.11 -18.77
N THR A 379 -4.12 -18.10 -17.43
CA THR A 379 -2.96 -18.42 -16.57
C THR A 379 -2.86 -19.90 -16.24
N ASP A 380 -4.00 -20.59 -16.09
CA ASP A 380 -4.04 -22.04 -15.92
C ASP A 380 -3.63 -22.76 -17.23
N LYS A 381 -3.99 -22.20 -18.39
CA LYS A 381 -3.64 -22.73 -19.73
C LYS A 381 -2.41 -22.07 -20.38
N ALA A 382 -1.63 -21.25 -19.67
CA ALA A 382 -0.50 -20.52 -20.27
C ALA A 382 0.50 -21.43 -21.02
N ARG A 383 0.81 -22.62 -20.48
CA ARG A 383 1.68 -23.62 -21.11
C ARG A 383 1.04 -24.34 -22.33
N GLU A 384 -0.29 -24.38 -22.43
CA GLU A 384 -1.04 -24.99 -23.54
C GLU A 384 -1.09 -24.05 -24.76
N PHE A 385 -1.14 -22.74 -24.50
CA PHE A 385 -1.09 -21.68 -25.51
C PHE A 385 0.32 -21.42 -26.05
N GLY A 386 1.33 -21.44 -25.18
CA GLY A 386 2.73 -21.19 -25.55
C GLY A 386 3.10 -19.70 -25.62
N ALA A 387 4.39 -19.40 -25.46
CA ALA A 387 4.90 -18.04 -25.31
C ALA A 387 4.67 -17.17 -26.57
N GLY A 388 4.94 -17.70 -27.76
CA GLY A 388 4.83 -16.96 -29.03
C GLY A 388 3.44 -16.36 -29.29
N PRO A 389 2.38 -17.17 -29.37
CA PRO A 389 1.01 -16.67 -29.58
C PRO A 389 0.55 -15.70 -28.49
N LEU A 390 0.94 -15.92 -27.23
CA LEU A 390 0.61 -15.00 -26.14
C LEU A 390 1.29 -13.63 -26.32
N PHE A 391 2.61 -13.58 -26.47
CA PHE A 391 3.33 -12.30 -26.61
C PHE A 391 3.09 -11.60 -27.94
N ASN A 392 2.79 -12.33 -29.02
CA ASN A 392 2.43 -11.72 -30.29
C ASN A 392 1.10 -10.96 -30.24
N GLN A 393 0.14 -11.39 -29.41
CA GLN A 393 -1.16 -10.72 -29.27
C GLN A 393 -1.19 -9.70 -28.11
N ILE A 394 -0.42 -9.93 -27.03
CA ILE A 394 -0.40 -9.03 -25.86
C ILE A 394 0.46 -7.78 -26.09
N LEU A 395 1.64 -7.91 -26.72
CA LEU A 395 2.58 -6.80 -26.81
C LEU A 395 2.11 -5.64 -27.73
N PRO A 396 1.41 -5.87 -28.86
CA PRO A 396 0.83 -4.77 -29.65
C PRO A 396 -0.24 -3.99 -28.88
N LEU A 397 -1.08 -4.67 -28.10
CA LEU A 397 -2.09 -4.02 -27.25
C LEU A 397 -1.45 -3.12 -26.19
N LEU A 398 -0.27 -3.49 -25.66
CA LEU A 398 0.44 -2.70 -24.66
C LEU A 398 1.23 -1.52 -25.27
N MET A 399 1.43 -1.50 -26.59
CA MET A 399 2.02 -0.38 -27.33
C MET A 399 0.99 0.64 -27.85
N SER A 400 -0.33 0.40 -27.70
CA SER A 400 -1.32 1.34 -28.23
C SER A 400 -1.40 2.63 -27.38
N PRO A 401 -1.31 3.82 -27.99
CA PRO A 401 -1.26 5.09 -27.25
C PRO A 401 -2.61 5.50 -26.65
N THR A 402 -3.70 4.81 -26.99
CA THR A 402 -5.06 5.04 -26.48
C THR A 402 -5.42 4.13 -25.30
N LEU A 403 -4.48 3.27 -24.85
CA LEU A 403 -4.68 2.34 -23.76
C LEU A 403 -4.80 3.06 -22.41
N GLU A 404 -5.99 3.03 -21.82
CA GLU A 404 -6.24 3.57 -20.48
C GLU A 404 -5.34 2.89 -19.42
N ASP A 405 -4.90 3.61 -18.39
CA ASP A 405 -3.99 3.05 -17.38
C ASP A 405 -4.58 1.84 -16.65
N GLN A 406 -5.91 1.77 -16.49
CA GLN A 406 -6.59 0.58 -15.97
C GLN A 406 -6.49 -0.62 -16.94
N GLU A 407 -6.60 -0.40 -18.25
CA GLU A 407 -6.43 -1.44 -19.27
C GLU A 407 -4.97 -1.90 -19.34
N ARG A 408 -4.01 -0.95 -19.27
CA ARG A 408 -2.57 -1.19 -19.16
C ARG A 408 -2.23 -2.10 -17.97
N HIS A 409 -2.71 -1.74 -16.79
CA HIS A 409 -2.55 -2.50 -15.55
C HIS A 409 -3.12 -3.93 -15.62
N LEU A 410 -4.21 -4.12 -16.35
CA LEU A 410 -4.80 -5.45 -16.57
C LEU A 410 -3.95 -6.32 -17.51
N LEU A 411 -3.38 -5.73 -18.56
CA LEU A 411 -2.46 -6.44 -19.47
C LEU A 411 -1.12 -6.77 -18.80
N VAL A 412 -0.55 -5.84 -18.02
CA VAL A 412 0.61 -6.09 -17.13
C VAL A 412 0.35 -7.31 -16.24
N LYS A 413 -0.82 -7.38 -15.59
CA LYS A 413 -1.23 -8.51 -14.74
C LYS A 413 -1.50 -9.81 -15.49
N VAL A 414 -1.68 -9.77 -16.81
CA VAL A 414 -1.60 -10.99 -17.65
C VAL A 414 -0.13 -11.37 -17.85
N ILE A 415 0.71 -10.43 -18.31
CA ILE A 415 2.14 -10.66 -18.61
C ILE A 415 2.86 -11.31 -17.43
N ASP A 416 2.80 -10.71 -16.24
CA ASP A 416 3.46 -11.23 -15.03
C ASP A 416 3.07 -12.70 -14.75
N ARG A 417 1.77 -12.98 -14.76
CA ARG A 417 1.25 -14.32 -14.45
C ARG A 417 1.54 -15.36 -15.52
N ILE A 418 1.66 -14.97 -16.80
CA ILE A 418 2.10 -15.91 -17.84
C ILE A 418 3.62 -16.10 -17.82
N LEU A 419 4.43 -15.07 -17.50
CA LEU A 419 5.88 -15.21 -17.32
C LEU A 419 6.21 -16.26 -16.25
N TYR A 420 5.58 -16.16 -15.08
CA TYR A 420 5.74 -17.13 -13.97
C TYR A 420 5.33 -18.57 -14.36
N LYS A 421 4.46 -18.74 -15.36
CA LYS A 421 4.03 -20.06 -15.85
C LYS A 421 4.87 -20.58 -17.01
N LEU A 422 5.37 -19.70 -17.89
CA LEU A 422 6.10 -20.05 -19.10
C LEU A 422 7.57 -20.36 -18.84
N ASP A 423 8.19 -19.73 -17.85
CA ASP A 423 9.55 -20.03 -17.39
C ASP A 423 10.55 -19.93 -18.58
N ASP A 424 11.40 -20.95 -18.82
CA ASP A 424 12.37 -20.97 -19.93
C ASP A 424 11.82 -20.65 -21.33
N LEU A 425 10.52 -20.86 -21.59
CA LEU A 425 9.89 -20.59 -22.89
C LEU A 425 9.91 -19.10 -23.29
N VAL A 426 10.22 -18.19 -22.36
CA VAL A 426 10.25 -16.74 -22.63
C VAL A 426 11.54 -16.29 -23.32
N ARG A 427 12.62 -17.08 -23.26
CA ARG A 427 13.99 -16.67 -23.68
C ARG A 427 14.07 -16.06 -25.09
N PRO A 428 13.41 -16.57 -26.15
CA PRO A 428 13.47 -15.96 -27.49
C PRO A 428 12.76 -14.60 -27.60
N TYR A 429 11.84 -14.30 -26.66
CA TYR A 429 10.98 -13.11 -26.71
C TYR A 429 11.47 -11.97 -25.81
N VAL A 430 12.57 -12.18 -25.06
CA VAL A 430 13.13 -11.21 -24.09
C VAL A 430 13.32 -9.81 -24.68
N HIS A 431 13.91 -9.71 -25.88
CA HIS A 431 14.09 -8.41 -26.56
C HIS A 431 12.76 -7.74 -26.89
N LYS A 432 11.80 -8.49 -27.45
CA LYS A 432 10.47 -7.98 -27.84
C LYS A 432 9.66 -7.53 -26.61
N ILE A 433 9.84 -8.19 -25.46
CA ILE A 433 9.23 -7.79 -24.19
C ILE A 433 9.93 -6.53 -23.64
N LEU A 434 11.26 -6.51 -23.60
CA LEU A 434 12.03 -5.37 -23.08
C LEU A 434 11.70 -4.07 -23.81
N VAL A 435 11.67 -4.06 -25.15
CA VAL A 435 11.36 -2.86 -25.95
C VAL A 435 10.00 -2.22 -25.59
N VAL A 436 9.02 -3.02 -25.14
CA VAL A 436 7.68 -2.53 -24.74
C VAL A 436 7.63 -2.12 -23.26
N ILE A 437 8.40 -2.77 -22.40
CA ILE A 437 8.34 -2.57 -20.93
C ILE A 437 9.38 -1.55 -20.43
N GLU A 438 10.49 -1.38 -21.14
CA GLU A 438 11.53 -0.41 -20.83
C GLU A 438 11.05 1.06 -20.76
N PRO A 439 10.19 1.55 -21.69
CA PRO A 439 9.57 2.88 -21.59
C PRO A 439 8.79 3.10 -20.28
N LEU A 440 8.13 2.06 -19.75
CA LEU A 440 7.36 2.15 -18.50
C LEU A 440 8.24 2.47 -17.29
N LEU A 441 9.56 2.25 -17.35
CA LEU A 441 10.51 2.66 -16.29
C LEU A 441 10.71 4.18 -16.19
N ILE A 442 10.25 4.95 -17.18
CA ILE A 442 10.41 6.41 -17.29
C ILE A 442 9.06 7.15 -17.25
N ASP A 443 7.94 6.44 -17.42
CA ASP A 443 6.56 6.97 -17.35
C ASP A 443 6.34 7.91 -16.14
N GLU A 444 5.47 8.92 -16.26
CA GLU A 444 5.17 9.88 -15.19
C GLU A 444 4.45 9.24 -14.00
N ASP A 445 3.64 8.20 -14.23
CA ASP A 445 2.97 7.49 -13.14
C ASP A 445 3.92 6.58 -12.35
N TYR A 446 3.78 6.63 -11.02
CA TYR A 446 4.53 5.75 -10.13
C TYR A 446 4.15 4.27 -10.30
N TYR A 447 2.87 3.95 -10.48
CA TYR A 447 2.42 2.55 -10.57
C TYR A 447 2.86 1.89 -11.89
N ALA A 448 2.72 2.58 -13.03
CA ALA A 448 3.32 2.16 -14.31
C ALA A 448 4.83 1.88 -14.17
N ARG A 449 5.57 2.76 -13.46
CA ARG A 449 6.99 2.51 -13.14
C ARG A 449 7.20 1.30 -12.22
N VAL A 450 6.35 1.02 -11.24
CA VAL A 450 6.45 -0.20 -10.39
C VAL A 450 6.23 -1.44 -11.26
N GLU A 451 5.20 -1.43 -12.08
CA GLU A 451 4.78 -2.55 -12.93
C GLU A 451 5.83 -2.93 -13.98
N GLY A 452 6.46 -1.93 -14.60
CA GLY A 452 7.61 -2.16 -15.48
C GLY A 452 8.81 -2.81 -14.75
N ARG A 453 9.05 -2.45 -13.47
CA ARG A 453 10.08 -3.10 -12.65
C ARG A 453 9.71 -4.53 -12.27
N GLU A 454 8.45 -4.79 -11.94
CA GLU A 454 7.99 -6.14 -11.58
C GLU A 454 8.09 -7.11 -12.77
N ILE A 455 7.63 -6.70 -13.96
CA ILE A 455 7.77 -7.49 -15.19
C ILE A 455 9.24 -7.75 -15.51
N ILE A 456 10.12 -6.73 -15.50
CA ILE A 456 11.54 -6.94 -15.81
C ILE A 456 12.24 -7.80 -14.76
N SER A 457 11.86 -7.69 -13.48
CA SER A 457 12.32 -8.60 -12.40
C SER A 457 11.97 -10.05 -12.70
N ASN A 458 10.71 -10.32 -13.07
CA ASN A 458 10.21 -11.69 -13.24
C ASN A 458 10.64 -12.27 -14.59
N LEU A 459 10.79 -11.44 -15.63
CA LEU A 459 11.46 -11.78 -16.89
C LEU A 459 12.93 -12.15 -16.66
N ALA A 460 13.66 -11.39 -15.83
CA ALA A 460 15.08 -11.67 -15.53
C ALA A 460 15.28 -13.03 -14.83
N LYS A 461 14.35 -13.40 -13.93
CA LYS A 461 14.34 -14.71 -13.26
C LYS A 461 14.06 -15.86 -14.23
N ALA A 462 13.08 -15.71 -15.13
CA ALA A 462 12.71 -16.73 -16.12
C ALA A 462 13.69 -16.86 -17.30
N ALA A 463 14.32 -15.75 -17.74
CA ALA A 463 15.24 -15.74 -18.86
C ALA A 463 16.71 -16.01 -18.47
N GLY A 464 17.08 -15.71 -17.22
CA GLY A 464 18.45 -15.83 -16.71
C GLY A 464 19.39 -14.69 -17.16
N LEU A 465 20.40 -14.42 -16.33
CA LEU A 465 21.31 -13.27 -16.48
C LEU A 465 22.00 -13.20 -17.85
N ALA A 466 22.49 -14.32 -18.36
CA ALA A 466 23.24 -14.37 -19.62
C ALA A 466 22.39 -13.90 -20.81
N THR A 467 21.12 -14.31 -20.86
CA THR A 467 20.14 -13.89 -21.87
C THR A 467 19.92 -12.37 -21.77
N MET A 468 19.63 -11.87 -20.56
CA MET A 468 19.40 -10.43 -20.32
C MET A 468 20.61 -9.56 -20.73
N ILE A 469 21.83 -9.98 -20.36
CA ILE A 469 23.08 -9.31 -20.76
C ILE A 469 23.27 -9.33 -22.28
N SER A 470 23.05 -10.48 -22.92
CA SER A 470 23.23 -10.61 -24.37
C SER A 470 22.23 -9.78 -25.16
N THR A 471 20.99 -9.64 -24.66
CA THR A 471 19.94 -8.84 -25.30
C THR A 471 20.19 -7.34 -25.20
N MET A 472 20.47 -6.81 -24.01
CA MET A 472 20.60 -5.35 -23.78
C MET A 472 22.01 -4.78 -24.02
N ARG A 473 23.00 -5.63 -24.34
CA ARG A 473 24.38 -5.18 -24.61
C ARG A 473 24.50 -4.17 -25.76
N PRO A 474 23.82 -4.31 -26.92
CA PRO A 474 23.91 -3.35 -28.02
C PRO A 474 23.34 -1.96 -27.67
N ASP A 475 22.40 -1.90 -26.74
CA ASP A 475 21.70 -0.67 -26.36
C ASP A 475 22.53 0.24 -25.43
N ILE A 476 23.62 -0.28 -24.85
CA ILE A 476 24.50 0.45 -23.92
C ILE A 476 25.33 1.56 -24.59
N ASP A 477 25.77 1.34 -25.84
CA ASP A 477 26.52 2.32 -26.64
C ASP A 477 25.77 2.80 -27.89
N ASN A 478 24.45 2.59 -27.93
CA ASN A 478 23.53 3.27 -28.84
C ASN A 478 23.74 4.80 -28.79
N ILE A 479 23.58 5.48 -29.93
CA ILE A 479 23.79 6.93 -30.04
C ILE A 479 22.74 7.67 -29.21
N ASP A 480 21.49 7.22 -29.25
CA ASP A 480 20.36 7.82 -28.54
C ASP A 480 20.58 7.81 -27.01
N GLU A 481 20.21 8.91 -26.35
CA GLU A 481 20.26 9.03 -24.90
C GLU A 481 18.98 8.52 -24.22
N TYR A 482 17.84 8.41 -24.94
CA TYR A 482 16.62 7.81 -24.41
C TYR A 482 16.76 6.30 -24.22
N VAL A 483 17.15 5.55 -25.25
CA VAL A 483 17.44 4.10 -25.13
C VAL A 483 18.48 3.81 -24.03
N ARG A 484 19.60 4.54 -24.01
CA ARG A 484 20.60 4.40 -22.94
C ARG A 484 20.07 4.77 -21.54
N ASN A 485 18.98 5.54 -21.44
CA ASN A 485 18.32 5.87 -20.17
C ASN A 485 17.38 4.75 -19.70
N THR A 486 16.59 4.16 -20.61
CA THR A 486 15.72 3.01 -20.28
C THR A 486 16.55 1.79 -19.93
N THR A 487 17.54 1.45 -20.77
CA THR A 487 18.40 0.27 -20.59
C THR A 487 19.23 0.38 -19.30
N ALA A 488 19.67 1.58 -18.92
CA ALA A 488 20.36 1.79 -17.64
C ALA A 488 19.47 1.52 -16.42
N ARG A 489 18.16 1.79 -16.52
CA ARG A 489 17.16 1.44 -15.49
C ARG A 489 16.85 -0.05 -15.51
N ALA A 490 16.69 -0.65 -16.70
CA ALA A 490 16.41 -2.08 -16.86
C ALA A 490 17.53 -2.94 -16.24
N PHE A 491 18.80 -2.63 -16.49
CA PHE A 491 19.93 -3.32 -15.86
C PHE A 491 19.96 -3.19 -14.33
N ALA A 492 19.51 -2.06 -13.76
CA ALA A 492 19.40 -1.93 -12.32
C ALA A 492 18.28 -2.81 -11.75
N VAL A 493 17.16 -2.96 -12.46
CA VAL A 493 16.10 -3.93 -12.10
C VAL A 493 16.63 -5.36 -12.18
N VAL A 494 17.35 -5.73 -13.23
CA VAL A 494 18.01 -7.04 -13.35
C VAL A 494 18.99 -7.29 -12.20
N ALA A 495 19.78 -6.28 -11.80
CA ALA A 495 20.66 -6.36 -10.62
C ALA A 495 19.89 -6.54 -9.31
N SER A 496 18.70 -5.95 -9.16
CA SER A 496 17.84 -6.16 -7.98
C SER A 496 17.18 -7.54 -7.96
N ALA A 497 16.89 -8.11 -9.13
CA ALA A 497 16.19 -9.39 -9.27
C ALA A 497 17.11 -10.62 -9.19
N LEU A 498 18.37 -10.48 -9.63
CA LEU A 498 19.37 -11.55 -9.71
C LEU A 498 20.58 -11.34 -8.77
N GLY A 499 20.67 -10.18 -8.11
CA GLY A 499 21.75 -9.81 -7.20
C GLY A 499 22.86 -8.99 -7.88
N ILE A 500 23.34 -7.95 -7.18
CA ILE A 500 24.45 -7.11 -7.65
C ILE A 500 25.72 -7.91 -8.01
N PRO A 501 26.18 -8.91 -7.21
CA PRO A 501 27.45 -9.60 -7.46
C PRO A 501 27.58 -10.23 -8.85
N SER A 502 26.50 -10.77 -9.41
CA SER A 502 26.54 -11.41 -10.72
C SER A 502 26.70 -10.42 -11.87
N LEU A 503 26.33 -9.14 -11.67
CA LEU A 503 26.48 -8.07 -12.67
C LEU A 503 27.80 -7.29 -12.52
N LEU A 504 28.52 -7.39 -11.39
CA LEU A 504 29.78 -6.66 -11.17
C LEU A 504 30.84 -6.87 -12.27
N PRO A 505 31.10 -8.08 -12.81
CA PRO A 505 32.08 -8.27 -13.88
C PRO A 505 31.69 -7.53 -15.18
N PHE A 506 30.39 -7.51 -15.48
CA PHE A 506 29.84 -6.80 -16.62
C PHE A 506 29.97 -5.28 -16.47
N LEU A 507 29.59 -4.73 -15.31
CA LEU A 507 29.74 -3.30 -15.00
C LEU A 507 31.22 -2.88 -15.06
N LYS A 508 32.13 -3.68 -14.50
CA LYS A 508 33.58 -3.42 -14.54
C LYS A 508 34.11 -3.35 -15.98
N ALA A 509 33.60 -4.17 -16.89
CA ALA A 509 33.95 -4.13 -18.31
C ALA A 509 33.32 -2.95 -19.06
N VAL A 510 32.07 -2.59 -18.78
CA VAL A 510 31.35 -1.48 -19.44
C VAL A 510 31.89 -0.12 -19.00
N CYS A 511 32.03 0.12 -17.69
CA CYS A 511 32.55 1.38 -17.14
C CYS A 511 34.00 1.65 -17.56
N LYS A 512 34.81 0.61 -17.81
CA LYS A 512 36.21 0.70 -18.28
C LYS A 512 36.37 0.43 -19.79
N SER A 513 35.26 0.47 -20.55
CA SER A 513 35.26 0.30 -22.02
C SER A 513 36.03 1.42 -22.73
N LYS A 514 36.91 1.05 -23.65
CA LYS A 514 37.64 1.99 -24.53
C LYS A 514 36.97 2.23 -25.88
N LYS A 515 35.85 1.56 -26.19
CA LYS A 515 35.17 1.67 -27.50
C LYS A 515 34.41 2.98 -27.67
N SER A 516 33.69 3.40 -26.63
CA SER A 516 32.77 4.53 -26.68
C SER A 516 32.67 5.17 -25.29
N TRP A 517 32.55 6.50 -25.24
CA TRP A 517 32.27 7.19 -23.98
C TRP A 517 30.81 6.99 -23.55
N GLN A 518 29.92 6.71 -24.51
CA GLN A 518 28.54 6.29 -24.30
C GLN A 518 28.46 5.05 -23.41
N ALA A 519 29.22 3.98 -23.72
CA ALA A 519 29.26 2.79 -22.86
C ALA A 519 29.68 3.13 -21.42
N ARG A 520 30.75 3.92 -21.25
CA ARG A 520 31.24 4.34 -19.92
C ARG A 520 30.18 5.13 -19.15
N HIS A 521 29.53 6.09 -19.81
CA HIS A 521 28.43 6.88 -19.26
C HIS A 521 27.24 6.00 -18.84
N THR A 522 26.79 5.08 -19.70
CA THR A 522 25.67 4.18 -19.42
C THR A 522 26.00 3.21 -18.28
N GLY A 523 27.21 2.64 -18.24
CA GLY A 523 27.66 1.78 -17.15
C GLY A 523 27.62 2.46 -15.79
N ILE A 524 28.12 3.69 -15.70
CA ILE A 524 28.09 4.49 -14.47
C ILE A 524 26.65 4.91 -14.12
N LYS A 525 25.80 5.15 -15.13
CA LYS A 525 24.35 5.38 -14.94
C LYS A 525 23.62 4.13 -14.41
N ILE A 526 24.01 2.92 -14.81
CA ILE A 526 23.49 1.67 -14.18
C ILE A 526 23.86 1.65 -12.70
N VAL A 527 25.10 1.96 -12.33
CA VAL A 527 25.53 2.04 -10.91
C VAL A 527 24.70 3.07 -10.13
N GLN A 528 24.38 4.22 -10.73
CA GLN A 528 23.46 5.20 -10.13
C GLN A 528 22.02 4.66 -9.98
N GLN A 529 21.48 3.95 -10.97
CA GLN A 529 20.13 3.38 -10.86
C GLN A 529 20.08 2.21 -9.87
N ILE A 530 21.16 1.44 -9.72
CA ILE A 530 21.34 0.47 -8.62
C ILE A 530 21.32 1.21 -7.28
N ALA A 531 22.06 2.33 -7.16
CA ALA A 531 22.06 3.19 -5.97
C ALA A 531 20.64 3.59 -5.52
N ILE A 532 19.84 4.08 -6.47
CA ILE A 532 18.47 4.54 -6.22
C ILE A 532 17.48 3.39 -5.95
N LEU A 533 17.63 2.24 -6.61
CA LEU A 533 16.69 1.13 -6.52
C LEU A 533 16.91 0.21 -5.30
N MET A 534 18.18 0.01 -4.90
CA MET A 534 18.54 -0.92 -3.81
C MET A 534 18.69 -0.21 -2.45
N GLY A 535 19.00 1.09 -2.44
CA GLY A 535 19.21 1.86 -1.21
C GLY A 535 20.25 1.21 -0.28
N CYS A 536 19.93 1.10 1.00
CA CYS A 536 20.83 0.55 2.03
C CYS A 536 21.31 -0.89 1.78
N ALA A 537 20.64 -1.68 0.93
CA ALA A 537 21.07 -3.04 0.58
C ALA A 537 22.38 -3.11 -0.22
N ILE A 538 22.98 -1.97 -0.57
CA ILE A 538 24.22 -1.87 -1.35
C ILE A 538 25.48 -2.01 -0.48
N LEU A 539 25.38 -1.79 0.83
CA LEU A 539 26.54 -1.70 1.73
C LEU A 539 27.57 -2.86 1.57
N PRO A 540 27.19 -4.14 1.40
CA PRO A 540 28.13 -5.25 1.17
C PRO A 540 28.88 -5.23 -0.17
N HIS A 541 28.48 -4.36 -1.10
CA HIS A 541 29.01 -4.25 -2.46
C HIS A 541 29.49 -2.83 -2.80
N LEU A 542 29.37 -1.89 -1.86
CA LEU A 542 29.65 -0.46 -2.03
C LEU A 542 31.08 -0.23 -2.55
N LYS A 543 32.09 -0.78 -1.86
CA LYS A 543 33.50 -0.68 -2.27
C LYS A 543 33.73 -1.14 -3.71
N SER A 544 33.19 -2.30 -4.10
CA SER A 544 33.32 -2.82 -5.46
C SER A 544 32.63 -1.95 -6.51
N LEU A 545 31.51 -1.28 -6.17
CA LEU A 545 30.85 -0.33 -7.07
C LEU A 545 31.65 0.98 -7.19
N VAL A 546 32.25 1.48 -6.10
CA VAL A 546 33.10 2.68 -6.13
C VAL A 546 34.37 2.44 -6.96
N GLU A 547 35.08 1.33 -6.74
CA GLU A 547 36.24 0.89 -7.54
C GLU A 547 35.93 0.68 -9.04
N ILE A 548 34.64 0.48 -9.38
CA ILE A 548 34.17 0.36 -10.77
C ILE A 548 33.95 1.72 -11.43
N ILE A 549 33.68 2.80 -10.67
CA ILE A 549 33.33 4.12 -11.22
C ILE A 549 34.34 5.23 -10.93
N GLU A 550 35.25 5.09 -9.96
CA GLU A 550 36.21 6.13 -9.52
C GLU A 550 36.99 6.81 -10.66
N HIS A 551 37.40 6.06 -11.69
CA HIS A 551 38.15 6.58 -12.84
C HIS A 551 37.31 7.51 -13.73
N GLY A 552 35.98 7.47 -13.62
CA GLY A 552 35.07 8.36 -14.35
C GLY A 552 35.17 9.82 -13.92
N LEU A 553 35.70 10.11 -12.72
CA LEU A 553 35.94 11.47 -12.24
C LEU A 553 37.06 12.19 -12.98
N VAL A 554 38.00 11.45 -13.57
CA VAL A 554 39.16 11.97 -14.31
C VAL A 554 39.06 11.75 -15.82
N ASP A 555 37.89 11.33 -16.31
CA ASP A 555 37.62 11.17 -17.75
C ASP A 555 37.67 12.52 -18.48
N GLU A 556 38.12 12.53 -19.73
CA GLU A 556 38.19 13.73 -20.58
C GLU A 556 36.78 14.29 -20.86
N GLN A 557 35.80 13.41 -21.03
CA GLN A 557 34.41 13.77 -21.35
C GLN A 557 33.65 14.28 -20.12
N GLN A 558 33.21 15.54 -20.14
CA GLN A 558 32.51 16.18 -19.03
C GLN A 558 31.21 15.44 -18.64
N LYS A 559 30.43 14.94 -19.61
CA LYS A 559 29.24 14.13 -19.31
C LYS A 559 29.55 12.93 -18.42
N VAL A 560 30.72 12.28 -18.59
CA VAL A 560 31.13 11.14 -17.75
C VAL A 560 31.54 11.60 -16.35
N ARG A 561 32.31 12.68 -16.21
CA ARG A 561 32.65 13.26 -14.90
C ARG A 561 31.40 13.62 -14.09
N THR A 562 30.42 14.27 -14.73
CA THR A 562 29.15 14.65 -14.10
C THR A 562 28.34 13.44 -13.63
N ILE A 563 28.10 12.43 -14.48
CA ILE A 563 27.34 11.24 -14.04
C ILE A 563 28.08 10.44 -12.96
N THR A 564 29.41 10.44 -12.96
CA THR A 564 30.22 9.78 -11.92
C THR A 564 30.01 10.44 -10.56
N ALA A 565 30.12 11.77 -10.47
CA ALA A 565 29.84 12.48 -9.23
C ALA A 565 28.37 12.31 -8.77
N LEU A 566 27.41 12.29 -9.69
CA LEU A 566 25.99 12.01 -9.37
C LEU A 566 25.72 10.54 -8.98
N ALA A 567 26.52 9.59 -9.44
CA ALA A 567 26.45 8.19 -9.01
C ALA A 567 27.06 8.02 -7.61
N LEU A 568 28.19 8.67 -7.33
CA LEU A 568 28.81 8.70 -6.00
C LEU A 568 27.91 9.37 -4.96
N ALA A 569 27.26 10.49 -5.30
CA ALA A 569 26.26 11.13 -4.45
C ALA A 569 25.11 10.17 -4.10
N ALA A 570 24.61 9.39 -5.08
CA ALA A 570 23.54 8.42 -4.86
C ALA A 570 24.01 7.20 -4.05
N LEU A 571 25.25 6.73 -4.24
CA LEU A 571 25.83 5.66 -3.43
C LEU A 571 26.03 6.09 -1.97
N ALA A 572 26.47 7.34 -1.72
CA ALA A 572 26.61 7.88 -0.38
C ALA A 572 25.24 8.13 0.28
N GLU A 573 24.25 8.66 -0.45
CA GLU A 573 22.84 8.74 -0.03
C GLU A 573 22.28 7.36 0.37
N ALA A 574 22.58 6.32 -0.41
CA ALA A 574 22.14 4.96 -0.15
C ALA A 574 22.87 4.29 1.03
N ALA A 575 24.14 4.64 1.28
CA ALA A 575 24.96 4.06 2.35
C ALA A 575 24.82 4.76 3.71
N THR A 576 24.39 6.03 3.72
CA THR A 576 24.27 6.89 4.92
C THR A 576 23.62 6.14 6.10
N PRO A 577 24.25 6.10 7.31
CA PRO A 577 25.46 6.81 7.72
C PRO A 577 26.77 6.02 7.55
N TYR A 578 26.75 4.82 6.98
CA TYR A 578 27.90 3.91 6.96
C TYR A 578 28.72 3.99 5.67
N GLY A 579 29.91 3.39 5.68
CA GLY A 579 30.65 3.07 4.45
C GLY A 579 31.65 4.11 3.95
N ILE A 580 32.03 5.11 4.76
CA ILE A 580 33.03 6.13 4.40
C ILE A 580 34.35 5.54 3.88
N GLU A 581 34.80 4.43 4.45
CA GLU A 581 35.96 3.63 4.01
C GLU A 581 35.94 3.28 2.52
N SER A 582 34.75 3.11 1.94
CA SER A 582 34.58 2.77 0.52
C SER A 582 34.79 3.96 -0.42
N PHE A 583 34.91 5.19 0.10
CA PHE A 583 34.99 6.42 -0.68
C PHE A 583 36.35 7.13 -0.61
N ASP A 584 37.32 6.65 0.18
CA ASP A 584 38.62 7.29 0.38
C ASP A 584 39.35 7.62 -0.94
N SER A 585 39.46 6.64 -1.85
CA SER A 585 40.09 6.82 -3.17
C SER A 585 39.46 7.93 -4.03
N VAL A 586 38.18 8.24 -3.76
CA VAL A 586 37.34 9.20 -4.48
C VAL A 586 37.40 10.61 -3.87
N LEU A 587 37.69 10.75 -2.57
CA LEU A 587 37.73 12.07 -1.90
C LEU A 587 38.69 13.02 -2.61
N LYS A 588 39.97 12.63 -2.75
CA LYS A 588 41.03 13.48 -3.31
C LYS A 588 40.75 13.95 -4.75
N PRO A 589 40.24 13.10 -5.68
CA PRO A 589 39.69 13.55 -6.97
C PRO A 589 38.57 14.59 -6.86
N LEU A 590 37.57 14.39 -5.98
CA LEU A 590 36.46 15.34 -5.82
C LEU A 590 36.96 16.71 -5.30
N TRP A 591 37.85 16.72 -4.31
CA TRP A 591 38.45 17.95 -3.75
C TRP A 591 39.18 18.78 -4.81
N LYS A 592 39.96 18.14 -5.68
CA LYS A 592 40.61 18.81 -6.82
C LYS A 592 39.57 19.31 -7.84
N GLY A 593 38.52 18.53 -8.08
CA GLY A 593 37.43 18.89 -9.00
C GLY A 593 36.69 20.16 -8.60
N ILE A 594 36.30 20.31 -7.33
CA ILE A 594 35.55 21.48 -6.84
C ILE A 594 36.35 22.78 -7.00
N ARG A 595 37.68 22.74 -6.78
CA ARG A 595 38.55 23.92 -6.97
C ARG A 595 38.82 24.26 -8.44
N THR A 596 38.60 23.34 -9.39
CA THR A 596 38.96 23.51 -10.82
C THR A 596 37.75 23.61 -11.77
N HIS A 597 36.59 23.06 -11.41
CA HIS A 597 35.39 23.04 -12.25
C HIS A 597 34.40 24.17 -11.90
N ARG A 598 33.54 24.53 -12.86
CA ARG A 598 32.47 25.53 -12.71
C ARG A 598 31.17 25.05 -13.39
N GLY A 599 30.05 25.73 -13.12
CA GLY A 599 28.74 25.40 -13.68
C GLY A 599 28.24 24.00 -13.27
N LYS A 600 27.44 23.35 -14.12
CA LYS A 600 26.80 22.05 -13.80
C LYS A 600 27.78 20.91 -13.44
N GLY A 601 29.05 21.00 -13.86
CA GLY A 601 30.10 20.08 -13.40
C GLY A 601 30.45 20.28 -11.92
N LEU A 602 30.56 21.53 -11.47
CA LEU A 602 30.77 21.89 -10.06
C LEU A 602 29.57 21.49 -9.20
N ALA A 603 28.34 21.70 -9.69
CA ALA A 603 27.11 21.29 -9.01
C ALA A 603 27.10 19.79 -8.67
N ALA A 604 27.46 18.92 -9.62
CA ALA A 604 27.52 17.48 -9.39
C ALA A 604 28.59 17.07 -8.35
N PHE A 605 29.75 17.74 -8.35
CA PHE A 605 30.83 17.49 -7.39
C PHE A 605 30.48 18.01 -5.98
N LEU A 606 29.86 19.18 -5.87
CA LEU A 606 29.30 19.69 -4.61
C LEU A 606 28.24 18.76 -4.05
N LYS A 607 27.34 18.22 -4.89
CA LYS A 607 26.37 17.19 -4.47
C LYS A 607 27.09 15.96 -3.92
N ALA A 608 28.12 15.46 -4.61
CA ALA A 608 28.87 14.29 -4.14
C ALA A 608 29.47 14.52 -2.74
N ILE A 609 30.13 15.66 -2.51
CA ILE A 609 30.73 15.93 -1.19
C ILE A 609 29.68 16.21 -0.10
N GLY A 610 28.58 16.91 -0.40
CA GLY A 610 27.50 17.11 0.57
C GLY A 610 26.85 15.82 1.07
N TYR A 611 26.81 14.78 0.24
CA TYR A 611 26.37 13.44 0.66
C TYR A 611 27.47 12.60 1.32
N LEU A 612 28.75 12.98 1.24
CA LEU A 612 29.86 12.28 1.90
C LEU A 612 30.20 12.86 3.27
N ILE A 613 30.02 14.17 3.49
CA ILE A 613 30.30 14.82 4.79
C ILE A 613 29.56 14.15 5.97
N PRO A 614 28.26 13.80 5.88
CA PRO A 614 27.54 13.12 6.97
C PRO A 614 27.93 11.66 7.23
N LEU A 615 28.90 11.10 6.48
CA LEU A 615 29.49 9.77 6.74
C LEU A 615 30.89 9.89 7.38
N MET A 616 31.44 11.10 7.51
CA MET A 616 32.78 11.35 8.06
C MET A 616 32.73 11.54 9.57
N ASP A 617 33.82 11.16 10.25
CA ASP A 617 34.04 11.50 11.66
C ASP A 617 34.08 13.03 11.86
N ALA A 618 33.68 13.49 13.05
CA ALA A 618 33.45 14.90 13.35
C ALA A 618 34.64 15.83 13.03
N GLU A 619 35.89 15.37 13.24
CA GLU A 619 37.10 16.15 12.94
C GLU A 619 37.27 16.39 11.42
N TYR A 620 37.15 15.32 10.62
CA TYR A 620 37.21 15.40 9.16
C TYR A 620 36.03 16.19 8.60
N ALA A 621 34.83 16.00 9.14
CA ALA A 621 33.64 16.75 8.77
C ALA A 621 33.82 18.26 8.99
N ASN A 622 34.33 18.69 10.16
CA ASN A 622 34.59 20.10 10.46
C ASN A 622 35.59 20.72 9.46
N TYR A 623 36.74 20.07 9.25
CA TYR A 623 37.77 20.50 8.31
C TYR A 623 37.22 20.64 6.88
N TYR A 624 36.53 19.60 6.39
CA TYR A 624 36.00 19.58 5.03
C TYR A 624 34.78 20.49 4.84
N THR A 625 33.93 20.69 5.84
CA THR A 625 32.85 21.68 5.77
C THR A 625 33.41 23.10 5.64
N ARG A 626 34.41 23.50 6.42
CA ARG A 626 35.00 24.86 6.34
C ARG A 626 35.57 25.14 4.93
N GLU A 627 36.29 24.19 4.37
CA GLU A 627 36.81 24.24 2.99
C GLU A 627 35.71 24.35 1.91
N VAL A 628 34.61 23.60 2.05
CA VAL A 628 33.47 23.68 1.12
C VAL A 628 32.66 24.96 1.30
N MET A 629 32.56 25.50 2.52
CA MET A 629 31.67 26.64 2.81
C MET A 629 32.07 27.90 2.07
N LEU A 630 33.38 28.18 1.94
CA LEU A 630 33.91 29.27 1.11
C LEU A 630 33.42 29.20 -0.36
N ILE A 631 33.22 27.98 -0.86
CA ILE A 631 32.78 27.72 -2.23
C ILE A 631 31.24 27.73 -2.31
N LEU A 632 30.53 27.28 -1.28
CA LEU A 632 29.07 27.40 -1.18
C LEU A 632 28.64 28.87 -1.13
N ILE A 633 29.21 29.68 -0.23
CA ILE A 633 28.86 31.11 -0.07
C ILE A 633 29.06 31.87 -1.38
N ARG A 634 30.15 31.59 -2.13
CA ARG A 634 30.40 32.16 -3.46
C ARG A 634 29.27 31.87 -4.47
N GLU A 635 28.61 30.72 -4.34
CA GLU A 635 27.59 30.21 -5.26
C GLU A 635 26.14 30.45 -4.75
N PHE A 636 25.93 30.99 -3.53
CA PHE A 636 24.60 31.39 -3.04
C PHE A 636 23.91 32.40 -3.97
N GLN A 637 24.72 33.30 -4.57
CA GLN A 637 24.30 34.29 -5.57
C GLN A 637 24.10 33.72 -6.98
N SER A 638 24.35 32.42 -7.22
CA SER A 638 24.28 31.83 -8.56
C SER A 638 22.85 31.93 -9.13
N PRO A 639 22.68 32.31 -10.41
CA PRO A 639 21.34 32.39 -11.02
C PRO A 639 20.75 31.02 -11.38
N ASP A 640 21.56 29.96 -11.44
CA ASP A 640 21.13 28.61 -11.81
C ASP A 640 20.34 27.94 -10.67
N GLU A 641 19.07 27.60 -10.91
CA GLU A 641 18.24 26.91 -9.92
C GLU A 641 18.75 25.52 -9.54
N GLU A 642 19.35 24.77 -10.49
CA GLU A 642 19.95 23.47 -10.15
C GLU A 642 21.09 23.67 -9.15
N MET A 643 21.91 24.71 -9.36
CA MET A 643 22.98 25.07 -8.44
C MET A 643 22.42 25.45 -7.06
N LYS A 644 21.39 26.32 -6.99
CA LYS A 644 20.74 26.66 -5.71
C LYS A 644 20.15 25.44 -4.99
N LYS A 645 19.49 24.54 -5.72
CA LYS A 645 18.87 23.32 -5.19
C LYS A 645 19.93 22.36 -4.62
N ILE A 646 21.10 22.23 -5.27
CA ILE A 646 22.24 21.51 -4.69
C ILE A 646 22.82 22.25 -3.48
N VAL A 647 23.14 23.54 -3.61
CA VAL A 647 23.78 24.34 -2.56
C VAL A 647 22.97 24.32 -1.25
N LEU A 648 21.65 24.51 -1.31
CA LEU A 648 20.76 24.38 -0.14
C LEU A 648 20.81 22.97 0.48
N LYS A 649 20.82 21.92 -0.35
CA LYS A 649 20.91 20.54 0.12
C LYS A 649 22.25 20.24 0.79
N VAL A 650 23.36 20.74 0.25
CA VAL A 650 24.69 20.64 0.87
C VAL A 650 24.76 21.43 2.17
N VAL A 651 24.22 22.65 2.24
CA VAL A 651 24.12 23.43 3.49
C VAL A 651 23.33 22.66 4.55
N LYS A 652 22.17 22.09 4.21
CA LYS A 652 21.39 21.22 5.11
C LYS A 652 22.23 20.06 5.66
N GLN A 653 23.04 19.41 4.81
CA GLN A 653 23.88 18.27 5.17
C GLN A 653 25.05 18.67 6.06
N CYS A 654 25.77 19.75 5.74
CA CYS A 654 26.84 20.28 6.57
C CYS A 654 26.33 20.68 7.96
N CYS A 655 25.23 21.45 8.04
CA CYS A 655 24.67 21.88 9.32
C CYS A 655 24.16 20.69 10.17
N ALA A 656 23.65 19.63 9.55
CA ALA A 656 23.21 18.42 10.23
C ALA A 656 24.35 17.46 10.67
N THR A 657 25.63 17.78 10.36
CA THR A 657 26.77 16.92 10.72
C THR A 657 27.41 17.40 12.03
N ASP A 658 27.67 16.48 12.97
CA ASP A 658 28.00 16.81 14.37
C ASP A 658 29.22 17.73 14.54
N GLY A 659 30.28 17.53 13.76
CA GLY A 659 31.52 18.31 13.86
C GLY A 659 31.44 19.82 13.54
N VAL A 660 30.33 20.30 12.98
CA VAL A 660 30.18 21.73 12.64
C VAL A 660 29.64 22.54 13.83
N GLU A 661 30.47 23.38 14.42
CA GLU A 661 30.12 24.22 15.59
C GLU A 661 28.96 25.18 15.32
N ALA A 662 28.00 25.29 16.25
CA ALA A 662 26.84 26.16 16.10
C ALA A 662 27.20 27.66 15.95
N GLN A 663 28.26 28.12 16.63
CA GLN A 663 28.76 29.49 16.53
C GLN A 663 29.27 29.82 15.11
N TYR A 664 30.02 28.90 14.50
CA TYR A 664 30.48 29.04 13.10
C TYR A 664 29.31 29.18 12.13
N ILE A 665 28.20 28.44 12.36
CA ILE A 665 26.98 28.59 11.56
C ILE A 665 26.39 30.00 11.75
N LYS A 666 26.29 30.50 13.00
CA LYS A 666 25.74 31.84 13.32
C LYS A 666 26.49 32.98 12.66
N GLU A 667 27.82 32.92 12.67
CA GLU A 667 28.70 34.01 12.22
C GLU A 667 28.88 34.00 10.69
N GLU A 668 29.25 32.86 10.09
CA GLU A 668 29.66 32.79 8.68
C GLU A 668 28.51 32.40 7.72
N ILE A 669 27.55 31.59 8.18
CA ILE A 669 26.54 30.99 7.29
C ILE A 669 25.22 31.76 7.30
N LEU A 670 24.64 32.05 8.47
CA LEU A 670 23.32 32.68 8.57
C LEU A 670 23.20 34.01 7.81
N PRO A 671 24.14 34.98 7.91
CA PRO A 671 23.97 36.28 7.27
C PRO A 671 23.89 36.18 5.74
N HIS A 672 24.68 35.30 5.14
CA HIS A 672 24.65 35.02 3.71
C HIS A 672 23.43 34.18 3.31
N PHE A 673 23.03 33.21 4.14
CA PHE A 673 21.89 32.33 3.87
C PHE A 673 20.58 33.11 3.78
N PHE A 674 20.26 33.92 4.78
CA PHE A 674 19.03 34.74 4.77
C PHE A 674 19.06 35.75 3.61
N LYS A 675 20.15 36.51 3.45
CA LYS A 675 20.29 37.52 2.39
C LYS A 675 20.08 36.99 0.96
N HIS A 676 20.44 35.74 0.68
CA HIS A 676 20.40 35.19 -0.69
C HIS A 676 19.25 34.20 -0.95
N PHE A 677 18.73 33.51 0.08
CA PHE A 677 17.65 32.53 -0.09
C PHE A 677 16.29 32.98 0.46
N TRP A 678 16.23 33.82 1.49
CA TRP A 678 14.96 34.36 1.98
C TRP A 678 14.58 35.58 1.13
N ASN A 679 13.82 35.29 0.06
CA ASN A 679 13.45 36.22 -1.00
C ASN A 679 12.11 35.78 -1.60
N HIS A 680 11.23 36.73 -1.98
CA HIS A 680 9.85 36.41 -2.39
C HIS A 680 9.77 35.43 -3.57
N ARG A 681 10.76 35.44 -4.48
CA ARG A 681 10.85 34.50 -5.61
C ARG A 681 10.98 33.02 -5.17
N MET A 682 11.59 32.75 -4.02
CA MET A 682 11.80 31.39 -3.51
C MET A 682 10.51 30.77 -2.92
N ALA A 683 9.54 31.60 -2.51
CA ALA A 683 8.24 31.13 -2.06
C ALA A 683 7.30 30.70 -3.22
N LEU A 684 7.54 31.20 -4.43
CA LEU A 684 6.71 30.91 -5.62
C LEU A 684 6.91 29.49 -6.16
N ASP A 685 8.15 29.00 -6.25
CA ASP A 685 8.41 27.59 -6.63
C ASP A 685 8.28 26.68 -5.40
N ARG A 686 7.24 25.85 -5.39
CA ARG A 686 6.96 24.83 -4.37
C ARG A 686 8.15 23.89 -4.08
N ARG A 687 9.06 23.67 -5.04
CA ARG A 687 10.27 22.85 -4.86
C ARG A 687 11.35 23.63 -4.09
N ASN A 688 11.63 24.88 -4.49
CA ASN A 688 12.50 25.81 -3.78
C ASN A 688 11.99 26.10 -2.36
N TYR A 689 10.71 26.46 -2.21
CA TYR A 689 10.00 26.64 -0.94
C TYR A 689 10.29 25.48 0.01
N ARG A 690 10.00 24.24 -0.42
CA ARG A 690 10.14 23.07 0.45
C ARG A 690 11.59 22.81 0.84
N GLN A 691 12.51 22.90 -0.12
CA GLN A 691 13.94 22.73 0.18
C GLN A 691 14.45 23.82 1.12
N LEU A 692 13.98 25.07 1.02
CA LEU A 692 14.37 26.18 1.89
C LEU A 692 13.82 26.02 3.32
N VAL A 693 12.53 25.72 3.47
CA VAL A 693 11.90 25.43 4.78
C VAL A 693 12.59 24.23 5.43
N ASP A 694 12.68 23.10 4.73
CA ASP A 694 13.29 21.88 5.25
C ASP A 694 14.81 22.03 5.48
N THR A 695 15.49 23.05 4.92
CA THR A 695 16.90 23.39 5.25
C THR A 695 16.99 24.27 6.49
N THR A 696 16.14 25.30 6.59
CA THR A 696 16.12 26.25 7.70
C THR A 696 15.78 25.57 9.03
N VAL A 697 14.94 24.54 9.00
CA VAL A 697 14.61 23.72 10.18
C VAL A 697 15.81 22.93 10.71
N GLU A 698 16.66 22.33 9.86
CA GLU A 698 17.87 21.64 10.36
C GLU A 698 18.93 22.61 10.88
N ILE A 699 19.00 23.81 10.29
CA ILE A 699 19.83 24.89 10.82
C ILE A 699 19.35 25.24 12.24
N ALA A 700 18.04 25.47 12.43
CA ALA A 700 17.47 25.75 13.75
C ALA A 700 17.71 24.61 14.77
N ASN A 701 17.57 23.35 14.35
CA ASN A 701 17.86 22.16 15.18
C ASN A 701 19.27 22.18 15.81
N LYS A 702 20.24 22.90 15.21
CA LYS A 702 21.61 23.04 15.74
C LYS A 702 21.98 24.42 16.27
N VAL A 703 21.32 25.47 15.78
CA VAL A 703 21.63 26.88 16.05
C VAL A 703 20.84 27.45 17.23
N GLY A 704 19.69 26.85 17.56
CA GLY A 704 18.70 27.38 18.50
C GLY A 704 17.44 27.87 17.79
N ALA A 705 16.30 27.85 18.48
CA ALA A 705 15.01 28.24 17.92
C ALA A 705 14.90 29.77 17.82
N SER A 706 15.23 30.46 18.92
CA SER A 706 15.15 31.91 19.07
C SER A 706 15.97 32.64 18.02
N GLU A 707 17.21 32.19 17.79
CA GLU A 707 18.13 32.73 16.78
C GLU A 707 17.52 32.75 15.36
N ILE A 708 16.83 31.67 14.97
CA ILE A 708 16.22 31.57 13.63
C ILE A 708 14.86 32.28 13.59
N ILE A 709 14.02 32.10 14.61
CA ILE A 709 12.69 32.69 14.70
C ILE A 709 12.78 34.23 14.72
N ASN A 710 13.73 34.82 15.46
CA ASN A 710 13.98 36.26 15.52
C ASN A 710 14.45 36.88 14.17
N ARG A 711 14.88 36.06 13.19
CA ARG A 711 15.20 36.53 11.83
C ARG A 711 14.02 36.48 10.85
N VAL A 712 12.91 35.83 11.22
CA VAL A 712 11.77 35.60 10.32
C VAL A 712 10.40 35.99 10.90
N VAL A 713 10.30 36.35 12.18
CA VAL A 713 9.02 36.76 12.78
C VAL A 713 8.46 38.04 12.17
N ASP A 714 9.31 39.02 11.83
CA ASP A 714 8.83 40.25 11.18
C ASP A 714 8.31 39.96 9.75
N ASP A 715 8.86 38.94 9.06
CA ASP A 715 8.38 38.47 7.75
C ASP A 715 6.97 37.82 7.81
N LEU A 716 6.43 37.48 9.01
CA LEU A 716 5.01 37.12 9.16
C LEU A 716 4.07 38.28 8.81
N LYS A 717 4.58 39.51 8.72
CA LYS A 717 3.83 40.72 8.37
C LYS A 717 4.06 41.22 6.94
N ASP A 718 4.74 40.46 6.09
CA ASP A 718 4.87 40.81 4.66
C ASP A 718 3.52 40.74 3.92
N GLU A 719 3.31 41.62 2.95
CA GLU A 719 2.08 41.68 2.14
C GLU A 719 1.79 40.34 1.42
N ASN A 720 2.83 39.60 1.00
CA ASN A 720 2.71 38.38 0.19
C ASN A 720 2.30 37.14 1.02
N GLU A 721 1.04 36.71 0.87
CA GLU A 721 0.48 35.51 1.51
C GLU A 721 1.34 34.24 1.31
N GLN A 722 1.99 34.06 0.15
CA GLN A 722 2.87 32.91 -0.07
C GLN A 722 4.20 33.00 0.69
N TYR A 723 4.70 34.21 0.94
CA TYR A 723 5.91 34.42 1.73
C TYR A 723 5.62 34.24 3.22
N ARG A 724 4.54 34.85 3.73
CA ARG A 724 4.02 34.61 5.09
C ARG A 724 3.77 33.12 5.37
N LYS A 725 3.24 32.37 4.40
CA LYS A 725 3.07 30.92 4.48
C LYS A 725 4.40 30.16 4.64
N MET A 726 5.44 30.56 3.91
CA MET A 726 6.78 29.95 4.01
C MET A 726 7.43 30.20 5.37
N VAL A 727 7.28 31.42 5.90
CA VAL A 727 7.67 31.81 7.26
C VAL A 727 6.92 30.95 8.28
N MET A 728 5.59 30.87 8.16
CA MET A 728 4.75 30.14 9.11
C MET A 728 5.02 28.62 9.12
N GLU A 729 5.22 27.98 7.96
CA GLU A 729 5.63 26.55 7.91
C GLU A 729 7.02 26.33 8.53
N THR A 730 7.91 27.34 8.46
CA THR A 730 9.23 27.28 9.08
C THR A 730 9.12 27.40 10.60
N ILE A 731 8.38 28.38 11.13
CA ILE A 731 8.17 28.56 12.57
C ILE A 731 7.41 27.35 13.16
N GLU A 732 6.39 26.83 12.46
CA GLU A 732 5.62 25.65 12.87
C GLU A 732 6.51 24.42 13.08
N LYS A 733 7.39 24.11 12.13
CA LYS A 733 8.34 23.00 12.24
C LYS A 733 9.42 23.25 13.31
N ILE A 734 9.94 24.47 13.42
CA ILE A 734 10.98 24.79 14.43
C ILE A 734 10.39 24.66 15.84
N MET A 735 9.24 25.27 16.12
CA MET A 735 8.60 25.16 17.44
C MET A 735 7.99 23.77 17.69
N GLY A 736 7.63 23.03 16.64
CA GLY A 736 7.30 21.61 16.73
C GLY A 736 8.46 20.73 17.19
N ASN A 737 9.69 21.02 16.75
CA ASN A 737 10.90 20.27 17.09
C ASN A 737 11.55 20.71 18.41
N LEU A 738 11.81 22.02 18.59
CA LEU A 738 12.57 22.58 19.72
C LEU A 738 11.68 23.10 20.87
N GLY A 739 10.37 23.21 20.66
CA GLY A 739 9.45 23.83 21.62
C GLY A 739 9.62 25.35 21.71
N ALA A 740 9.18 25.92 22.85
CA ALA A 740 9.16 27.37 23.10
C ALA A 740 10.02 27.82 24.30
N ALA A 741 10.94 26.98 24.78
CA ALA A 741 11.75 27.27 25.97
C ALA A 741 12.84 28.35 25.73
N ASP A 742 13.36 28.41 24.51
CA ASP A 742 14.42 29.33 24.05
C ASP A 742 13.89 30.74 23.69
N ILE A 743 12.56 30.89 23.59
CA ILE A 743 11.88 32.12 23.13
C ILE A 743 11.70 33.07 24.33
N ASP A 744 12.22 34.29 24.23
CA ASP A 744 12.08 35.30 25.28
C ASP A 744 10.67 35.95 25.29
N SER A 745 10.43 36.89 26.21
CA SER A 745 9.11 37.54 26.31
C SER A 745 8.81 38.47 25.14
N ARG A 746 9.83 39.09 24.54
CA ARG A 746 9.65 40.01 23.41
C ARG A 746 9.38 39.24 22.12
N LEU A 747 10.13 38.17 21.87
CA LEU A 747 9.91 37.34 20.69
C LEU A 747 8.56 36.61 20.78
N GLU A 748 8.08 36.24 21.98
CA GLU A 748 6.70 35.76 22.17
C GLU A 748 5.65 36.80 21.73
N GLU A 749 5.77 38.07 22.16
CA GLU A 749 4.85 39.14 21.75
C GLU A 749 4.87 39.37 20.23
N GLN A 750 6.05 39.54 19.63
CA GLN A 750 6.20 39.73 18.18
C GLN A 750 5.63 38.55 17.38
N LEU A 751 5.82 37.33 17.87
CA LEU A 751 5.37 36.09 17.23
C LEU A 751 3.85 35.92 17.32
N ILE A 752 3.23 36.16 18.49
CA ILE A 752 1.77 36.15 18.63
C ILE A 752 1.11 37.21 17.74
N ASP A 753 1.65 38.44 17.70
CA ASP A 753 1.12 39.53 16.90
C ASP A 753 1.28 39.28 15.39
N GLY A 754 2.45 38.79 14.94
CA GLY A 754 2.69 38.38 13.56
C GLY A 754 1.76 37.24 13.10
N ILE A 755 1.48 36.27 13.96
CA ILE A 755 0.54 35.17 13.66
C ILE A 755 -0.90 35.66 13.59
N LEU A 756 -1.32 36.53 14.52
CA LEU A 756 -2.66 37.11 14.51
C LEU A 756 -2.89 37.90 13.21
N TYR A 757 -1.91 38.70 12.78
CA TYR A 757 -1.95 39.43 11.52
C TYR A 757 -2.04 38.48 10.31
N ALA A 758 -1.12 37.50 10.19
CA ALA A 758 -1.11 36.52 9.11
C ALA A 758 -2.39 35.66 9.04
N PHE A 759 -3.04 35.39 10.18
CA PHE A 759 -4.31 34.66 10.25
C PHE A 759 -5.54 35.53 9.96
N GLN A 760 -5.47 36.85 10.20
CA GLN A 760 -6.56 37.78 9.89
C GLN A 760 -6.67 38.08 8.39
N GLU A 761 -5.54 38.39 7.74
CA GLU A 761 -5.51 38.79 6.31
C GLU A 761 -5.57 37.62 5.32
N GLN A 762 -5.47 36.39 5.80
CA GLN A 762 -5.46 35.17 4.99
C GLN A 762 -6.62 35.10 3.99
N THR A 763 -6.33 35.15 2.69
CA THR A 763 -7.36 35.11 1.63
C THR A 763 -7.72 33.68 1.22
N THR A 764 -6.79 32.73 1.35
CA THR A 764 -6.97 31.32 0.99
C THR A 764 -6.85 30.39 2.19
N GLU A 765 -7.65 29.31 2.24
CA GLU A 765 -7.55 28.31 3.32
C GLU A 765 -6.24 27.53 3.22
N ASP A 766 -5.31 27.86 4.12
CA ASP A 766 -4.09 27.09 4.30
C ASP A 766 -4.08 26.41 5.66
N VAL A 767 -4.02 25.08 5.59
CA VAL A 767 -3.82 24.19 6.75
C VAL A 767 -2.48 24.52 7.45
N VAL A 768 -1.50 25.07 6.73
CA VAL A 768 -0.23 25.57 7.28
C VAL A 768 -0.46 26.65 8.34
N MET A 769 -1.29 27.67 8.06
CA MET A 769 -1.57 28.75 9.03
C MET A 769 -2.30 28.22 10.27
N LEU A 770 -3.26 27.32 10.06
CA LEU A 770 -4.01 26.65 11.14
C LEU A 770 -3.12 25.71 11.99
N ASN A 771 -2.17 25.01 11.35
CA ASN A 771 -1.17 24.19 12.04
C ASN A 771 -0.23 25.06 12.85
N GLY A 772 0.38 26.08 12.24
CA GLY A 772 1.29 27.00 12.92
C GLY A 772 0.66 27.63 14.15
N PHE A 773 -0.52 28.24 14.01
CA PHE A 773 -1.24 28.84 15.14
C PHE A 773 -1.49 27.81 16.26
N GLY A 774 -2.00 26.62 15.92
CA GLY A 774 -2.26 25.56 16.90
C GLY A 774 -1.01 25.05 17.60
N THR A 775 0.04 24.70 16.84
CA THR A 775 1.34 24.23 17.34
C THR A 775 1.96 25.28 18.28
N ILE A 776 1.94 26.55 17.89
CA ILE A 776 2.55 27.64 18.64
C ILE A 776 1.83 27.90 19.97
N VAL A 777 0.49 27.99 19.96
CA VAL A 777 -0.31 28.14 21.17
C VAL A 777 -0.13 26.94 22.12
N ASN A 778 -0.02 25.72 21.56
CA ASN A 778 0.23 24.51 22.34
C ASN A 778 1.63 24.50 22.99
N GLN A 779 2.67 24.96 22.27
CA GLN A 779 4.05 25.01 22.77
C GLN A 779 4.28 26.13 23.78
N LEU A 780 3.65 27.30 23.61
CA LEU A 780 3.65 28.38 24.61
C LEU A 780 2.83 28.00 25.86
N SER A 781 1.79 27.17 25.69
CA SER A 781 1.00 26.59 26.78
C SER A 781 0.52 27.66 27.77
N LYS A 782 0.95 27.64 29.04
CA LYS A 782 0.58 28.63 30.06
C LYS A 782 1.01 30.06 29.75
N ARG A 783 2.09 30.26 28.97
CA ARG A 783 2.60 31.60 28.63
C ARG A 783 1.57 32.41 27.83
N VAL A 784 0.79 31.74 26.98
CA VAL A 784 -0.19 32.37 26.08
C VAL A 784 -1.38 33.03 26.79
N LYS A 785 -1.54 32.85 28.12
CA LYS A 785 -2.70 33.31 28.89
C LYS A 785 -3.08 34.79 28.67
N PRO A 786 -2.15 35.77 28.63
CA PRO A 786 -2.50 37.18 28.41
C PRO A 786 -3.16 37.44 27.05
N TYR A 787 -2.79 36.66 26.03
CA TYR A 787 -3.25 36.84 24.65
C TYR A 787 -4.53 36.06 24.33
N LEU A 788 -4.95 35.10 25.17
CA LEU A 788 -6.17 34.31 24.96
C LEU A 788 -7.44 35.15 24.69
N PRO A 789 -7.69 36.29 25.36
CA PRO A 789 -8.83 37.15 25.03
C PRO A 789 -8.78 37.74 23.62
N GLN A 790 -7.61 38.18 23.16
CA GLN A 790 -7.38 38.72 21.82
C GLN A 790 -7.54 37.63 20.75
N ILE A 791 -6.94 36.45 21.00
CA ILE A 791 -7.09 35.26 20.14
C ILE A 791 -8.57 34.86 20.01
N CYS A 792 -9.30 34.79 21.12
CA CYS A 792 -10.72 34.43 21.09
C CYS A 792 -11.60 35.52 20.43
N GLY A 793 -11.27 36.79 20.62
CA GLY A 793 -11.92 37.90 19.90
C GLY A 793 -11.72 37.80 18.38
N THR A 794 -10.50 37.51 17.92
CA THR A 794 -10.20 37.25 16.50
C THR A 794 -10.94 36.02 15.97
N ILE A 795 -11.00 34.93 16.75
CA ILE A 795 -11.74 33.71 16.40
C ILE A 795 -13.24 34.01 16.24
N LEU A 796 -13.86 34.72 17.18
CA LEU A 796 -15.28 35.11 17.12
C LEU A 796 -15.56 36.01 15.91
N TRP A 797 -14.69 36.98 15.62
CA TRP A 797 -14.82 37.82 14.42
C TRP A 797 -14.72 37.01 13.12
N ARG A 798 -13.80 36.04 13.03
CA ARG A 798 -13.68 35.14 11.87
C ARG A 798 -14.84 34.14 11.78
N LEU A 799 -15.42 33.70 12.91
CA LEU A 799 -16.62 32.85 12.93
C LEU A 799 -17.88 33.57 12.42
N ASN A 800 -17.90 34.91 12.47
CA ASN A 800 -18.97 35.74 11.91
C ASN A 800 -18.74 36.14 10.43
N ASN A 801 -17.68 35.64 9.79
CA ASN A 801 -17.32 36.01 8.41
C ASN A 801 -18.27 35.36 7.38
N LYS A 802 -18.66 36.09 6.33
CA LYS A 802 -19.49 35.57 5.23
C LYS A 802 -18.90 34.33 4.55
N SER A 803 -17.57 34.19 4.55
CA SER A 803 -16.87 33.04 3.98
C SER A 803 -16.99 31.82 4.90
N ALA A 804 -17.82 30.84 4.50
CA ALA A 804 -17.95 29.54 5.17
C ALA A 804 -16.60 28.89 5.50
N LYS A 805 -15.65 28.99 4.58
CA LYS A 805 -14.25 28.57 4.70
C LYS A 805 -13.52 29.17 5.91
N VAL A 806 -13.62 30.48 6.09
CA VAL A 806 -13.03 31.19 7.24
C VAL A 806 -13.68 30.74 8.56
N ARG A 807 -14.99 30.48 8.55
CA ARG A 807 -15.73 29.98 9.72
C ARG A 807 -15.33 28.55 10.11
N GLN A 808 -15.06 27.67 9.13
CA GLN A 808 -14.48 26.35 9.38
C GLN A 808 -13.11 26.46 10.06
N GLN A 809 -12.20 27.28 9.50
CA GLN A 809 -10.86 27.45 10.05
C GLN A 809 -10.88 28.01 11.49
N ALA A 810 -11.81 28.91 11.79
CA ALA A 810 -12.02 29.43 13.15
C ALA A 810 -12.46 28.32 14.13
N ALA A 811 -13.42 27.47 13.74
CA ALA A 811 -13.86 26.34 14.57
C ALA A 811 -12.76 25.26 14.74
N ASP A 812 -12.02 24.93 13.68
CA ASP A 812 -10.89 24.00 13.76
C ASP A 812 -9.77 24.52 14.69
N LEU A 813 -9.58 25.85 14.78
CA LEU A 813 -8.63 26.46 15.71
C LEU A 813 -9.09 26.34 17.18
N ILE A 814 -10.38 26.54 17.47
CA ILE A 814 -10.94 26.29 18.82
C ILE A 814 -10.70 24.83 19.23
N SER A 815 -10.93 23.88 18.32
CA SER A 815 -10.74 22.44 18.60
C SER A 815 -9.29 22.11 19.03
N ARG A 816 -8.29 22.82 18.48
CA ARG A 816 -6.87 22.69 18.84
C ARG A 816 -6.53 23.39 20.16
N ILE A 817 -7.04 24.61 20.38
CA ILE A 817 -6.67 25.48 21.49
C ILE A 817 -7.39 25.14 22.83
N ALA A 818 -8.52 24.41 22.79
CA ALA A 818 -9.34 24.11 23.98
C ALA A 818 -8.55 23.53 25.17
N ILE A 819 -7.58 22.64 24.94
CA ILE A 819 -6.75 22.04 25.99
C ILE A 819 -5.88 23.10 26.69
N VAL A 820 -5.34 24.06 25.92
CA VAL A 820 -4.52 25.16 26.44
C VAL A 820 -5.38 26.13 27.26
N MET A 821 -6.59 26.47 26.79
CA MET A 821 -7.51 27.36 27.54
C MET A 821 -7.82 26.83 28.94
N LYS A 822 -8.04 25.52 29.08
CA LYS A 822 -8.21 24.86 30.39
C LYS A 822 -6.94 24.87 31.23
N THR A 823 -5.78 24.66 30.60
CA THR A 823 -4.48 24.73 31.27
C THR A 823 -4.18 26.14 31.80
N CYS A 824 -4.65 27.17 31.09
CA CYS A 824 -4.67 28.57 31.51
C CYS A 824 -5.83 28.94 32.46
N GLN A 825 -6.71 27.99 32.80
CA GLN A 825 -7.88 28.12 33.68
C GLN A 825 -9.02 29.04 33.17
N GLU A 826 -9.06 29.36 31.87
CA GLU A 826 -10.06 30.26 31.27
C GLU A 826 -11.38 29.55 30.92
N GLU A 827 -12.00 28.93 31.93
CA GLU A 827 -13.26 28.19 31.78
C GLU A 827 -14.42 29.06 31.29
N LYS A 828 -14.49 30.33 31.72
CA LYS A 828 -15.52 31.29 31.28
C LYS A 828 -15.45 31.57 29.78
N LEU A 829 -14.23 31.66 29.24
CA LEU A 829 -13.99 31.95 27.83
C LEU A 829 -14.34 30.74 26.95
N MET A 830 -14.00 29.52 27.41
CA MET A 830 -14.48 28.28 26.78
C MET A 830 -16.02 28.15 26.85
N GLY A 831 -16.64 28.55 27.96
CA GLY A 831 -18.11 28.54 28.11
C GLY A 831 -18.80 29.49 27.12
N HIS A 832 -18.25 30.70 26.93
CA HIS A 832 -18.76 31.64 25.93
C HIS A 832 -18.61 31.11 24.49
N LEU A 833 -17.44 30.55 24.14
CA LEU A 833 -17.25 29.87 22.85
C LEU A 833 -18.23 28.69 22.68
N GLY A 834 -18.54 27.95 23.75
CA GLY A 834 -19.52 26.87 23.75
C GLY A 834 -20.94 27.32 23.42
N VAL A 835 -21.37 28.50 23.91
CA VAL A 835 -22.67 29.09 23.57
C VAL A 835 -22.71 29.58 22.12
N VAL A 836 -21.67 30.30 21.66
CA VAL A 836 -21.62 30.78 20.27
C VAL A 836 -21.59 29.60 19.28
N LEU A 837 -20.77 28.58 19.54
CA LEU A 837 -20.75 27.36 18.74
C LEU A 837 -22.08 26.59 18.80
N TYR A 838 -22.86 26.71 19.89
CA TYR A 838 -24.19 26.10 20.00
C TYR A 838 -25.21 26.76 19.05
N GLU A 839 -25.19 28.08 18.96
CA GLU A 839 -26.05 28.84 18.03
C GLU A 839 -25.76 28.44 16.57
N TYR A 840 -24.49 28.19 16.23
CA TYR A 840 -24.06 27.75 14.90
C TYR A 840 -24.32 26.26 14.56
N LEU A 841 -25.02 25.44 15.39
CA LEU A 841 -25.49 24.11 14.91
C LEU A 841 -26.59 24.20 13.82
N GLY A 842 -27.07 25.39 13.49
CA GLY A 842 -27.91 25.64 12.31
C GLY A 842 -27.17 25.77 10.98
N GLU A 843 -25.84 25.63 10.97
CA GLU A 843 -25.00 25.91 9.79
C GLU A 843 -25.33 25.04 8.57
N GLU A 844 -25.56 25.69 7.42
CA GLU A 844 -25.93 25.04 6.15
C GLU A 844 -24.76 24.27 5.53
N TYR A 845 -23.54 24.80 5.64
CA TYR A 845 -22.34 24.21 5.04
C TYR A 845 -21.81 23.04 5.91
N PRO A 846 -21.88 21.78 5.43
CA PRO A 846 -21.63 20.62 6.28
C PRO A 846 -20.14 20.41 6.60
N GLU A 847 -19.22 21.04 5.85
CA GLU A 847 -17.81 21.06 6.21
C GLU A 847 -17.57 21.94 7.46
N VAL A 848 -18.24 23.09 7.53
CA VAL A 848 -18.20 24.02 8.66
C VAL A 848 -18.89 23.43 9.89
N LEU A 849 -20.09 22.89 9.72
CA LEU A 849 -20.85 22.22 10.79
C LEU A 849 -20.04 21.06 11.41
N GLY A 850 -19.32 20.28 10.59
CA GLY A 850 -18.42 19.23 11.06
C GLY A 850 -17.29 19.76 11.97
N SER A 851 -16.74 20.93 11.67
CA SER A 851 -15.73 21.59 12.51
C SER A 851 -16.31 22.24 13.77
N ILE A 852 -17.51 22.82 13.70
CA ILE A 852 -18.24 23.32 14.87
C ILE A 852 -18.50 22.19 15.88
N LEU A 853 -18.95 21.03 15.39
CA LEU A 853 -19.11 19.81 16.21
C LEU A 853 -17.77 19.32 16.77
N GLY A 854 -16.68 19.38 16.00
CA GLY A 854 -15.32 19.08 16.45
C GLY A 854 -14.80 20.03 17.54
N ALA A 855 -15.16 21.31 17.48
CA ALA A 855 -14.85 22.31 18.49
C ALA A 855 -15.65 22.09 19.78
N LEU A 856 -16.96 21.86 19.67
CA LEU A 856 -17.82 21.51 20.82
C LEU A 856 -17.34 20.22 21.50
N LYS A 857 -17.00 19.19 20.73
CA LYS A 857 -16.36 17.96 21.20
C LYS A 857 -15.06 18.22 21.96
N ALA A 858 -14.21 19.13 21.50
CA ALA A 858 -12.99 19.50 22.21
C ALA A 858 -13.30 20.20 23.55
N ILE A 859 -14.21 21.18 23.57
CA ILE A 859 -14.63 21.89 24.78
C ILE A 859 -15.26 20.91 25.79
N VAL A 860 -16.22 20.08 25.38
CA VAL A 860 -16.92 19.09 26.23
C VAL A 860 -15.95 18.05 26.82
N ASN A 861 -14.89 17.67 26.09
CA ASN A 861 -13.85 16.79 26.61
C ASN A 861 -13.01 17.42 27.74
N VAL A 862 -13.07 18.73 27.92
CA VAL A 862 -12.07 19.51 28.68
C VAL A 862 -12.70 20.37 29.80
N ILE A 863 -13.86 20.99 29.60
CA ILE A 863 -14.50 21.85 30.60
C ILE A 863 -15.12 21.05 31.75
N GLY A 864 -15.77 19.93 31.44
CA GLY A 864 -16.49 19.06 32.37
C GLY A 864 -18.01 19.28 32.35
N MET A 865 -18.77 18.21 32.54
CA MET A 865 -20.22 18.17 32.22
C MET A 865 -21.10 19.10 33.05
N THR A 866 -20.69 19.42 34.28
CA THR A 866 -21.41 20.35 35.19
C THR A 866 -21.21 21.83 34.89
N LYS A 867 -20.16 22.18 34.13
CA LYS A 867 -19.77 23.57 33.79
C LYS A 867 -19.99 23.92 32.32
N MET A 868 -20.50 22.99 31.52
CA MET A 868 -20.74 23.24 30.10
C MET A 868 -21.89 24.23 29.90
N THR A 869 -21.65 25.27 29.11
CA THR A 869 -22.67 26.18 28.59
C THR A 869 -22.64 26.07 27.05
N PRO A 870 -23.73 25.66 26.38
CA PRO A 870 -25.06 25.34 26.92
C PRO A 870 -25.10 24.05 27.78
N PRO A 871 -26.13 23.86 28.61
CA PRO A 871 -26.36 22.59 29.29
C PRO A 871 -26.54 21.41 28.33
N ILE A 872 -26.08 20.24 28.76
CA ILE A 872 -26.16 18.98 27.99
C ILE A 872 -27.61 18.60 27.63
N LYS A 873 -28.56 18.95 28.51
CA LYS A 873 -30.00 18.74 28.34
C LYS A 873 -30.56 19.42 27.09
N ASP A 874 -29.98 20.55 26.69
CA ASP A 874 -30.42 21.34 25.53
C ASP A 874 -29.56 21.00 24.30
N LEU A 875 -28.26 20.76 24.51
CA LEU A 875 -27.31 20.39 23.46
C LEU A 875 -27.66 19.05 22.78
N LEU A 876 -27.94 17.99 23.54
CA LEU A 876 -28.10 16.65 22.95
C LEU A 876 -29.36 16.51 22.08
N PRO A 877 -30.56 17.00 22.46
CA PRO A 877 -31.72 17.02 21.57
C PRO A 877 -31.51 17.83 20.27
N ARG A 878 -30.57 18.79 20.26
CA ARG A 878 -30.15 19.51 19.04
C ARG A 878 -29.20 18.68 18.16
N LEU A 879 -28.47 17.73 18.72
CA LEU A 879 -27.60 16.79 18.00
C LEU A 879 -28.38 15.63 17.34
N THR A 880 -29.45 15.13 17.95
CA THR A 880 -30.20 13.96 17.43
C THR A 880 -30.66 14.12 15.97
N PRO A 881 -31.18 15.28 15.51
CA PRO A 881 -31.51 15.49 14.09
C PRO A 881 -30.27 15.53 13.17
N ILE A 882 -29.12 15.99 13.67
CA ILE A 882 -27.89 16.20 12.91
C ILE A 882 -27.20 14.87 12.57
N LEU A 883 -27.48 13.80 13.33
CA LEU A 883 -27.10 12.42 12.98
C LEU A 883 -27.62 12.00 11.58
N LYS A 884 -28.73 12.59 11.09
CA LYS A 884 -29.30 12.31 9.75
C LYS A 884 -28.59 13.04 8.61
N ASN A 885 -27.66 13.95 8.91
CA ASN A 885 -26.88 14.61 7.87
C ASN A 885 -26.05 13.55 7.11
N ARG A 886 -26.07 13.59 5.78
CA ARG A 886 -25.38 12.61 4.92
C ARG A 886 -23.86 12.82 4.83
N HIS A 887 -23.36 13.97 5.30
CA HIS A 887 -21.95 14.34 5.14
C HIS A 887 -21.05 13.68 6.20
N GLU A 888 -20.00 12.98 5.74
CA GLU A 888 -19.15 12.17 6.62
C GLU A 888 -18.52 12.94 7.78
N LYS A 889 -18.04 14.18 7.54
CA LYS A 889 -17.41 15.03 8.57
C LYS A 889 -18.40 15.44 9.68
N VAL A 890 -19.69 15.56 9.34
CA VAL A 890 -20.77 15.86 10.29
C VAL A 890 -21.12 14.62 11.10
N GLN A 891 -21.35 13.48 10.44
CA GLN A 891 -21.65 12.22 11.10
C GLN A 891 -20.55 11.86 12.11
N GLU A 892 -19.29 11.82 11.67
CA GLU A 892 -18.16 11.40 12.50
C GLU A 892 -18.00 12.25 13.77
N ASN A 893 -18.09 13.58 13.66
CA ASN A 893 -17.97 14.46 14.83
C ASN A 893 -19.23 14.50 15.70
N CYS A 894 -20.43 14.37 15.13
CA CYS A 894 -21.69 14.29 15.88
C CYS A 894 -21.75 13.01 16.72
N ILE A 895 -21.44 11.85 16.12
CA ILE A 895 -21.46 10.55 16.79
C ILE A 895 -20.42 10.47 17.91
N ASP A 896 -19.22 11.01 17.69
CA ASP A 896 -18.19 11.12 18.73
C ASP A 896 -18.62 12.05 19.87
N LEU A 897 -19.23 13.20 19.57
CA LEU A 897 -19.74 14.13 20.60
C LEU A 897 -20.83 13.47 21.44
N VAL A 898 -21.81 12.81 20.81
CA VAL A 898 -22.85 12.02 21.48
C VAL A 898 -22.24 10.91 22.35
N GLY A 899 -21.21 10.20 21.84
CA GLY A 899 -20.47 9.19 22.61
C GLY A 899 -19.75 9.75 23.84
N ARG A 900 -19.15 10.95 23.74
CA ARG A 900 -18.54 11.63 24.90
C ARG A 900 -19.56 12.13 25.92
N ILE A 901 -20.78 12.44 25.49
CA ILE A 901 -21.90 12.74 26.41
C ILE A 901 -22.34 11.46 27.12
N ALA A 902 -22.48 10.34 26.40
CA ALA A 902 -22.88 9.05 26.98
C ALA A 902 -21.87 8.49 28.01
N ASP A 903 -20.56 8.59 27.76
CA ASP A 903 -19.51 8.08 28.68
C ASP A 903 -19.37 8.91 29.97
N ARG A 904 -19.66 10.22 29.92
CA ARG A 904 -19.31 11.18 30.99
C ARG A 904 -20.48 11.95 31.62
N GLY A 905 -21.66 11.91 31.01
CA GLY A 905 -22.85 12.62 31.50
C GLY A 905 -24.17 11.92 31.16
N PRO A 906 -24.29 10.58 31.30
CA PRO A 906 -25.51 9.85 30.94
C PRO A 906 -26.73 10.31 31.75
N GLU A 907 -26.53 10.63 33.03
CA GLU A 907 -27.53 11.08 34.01
C GLU A 907 -28.31 12.34 33.60
N TYR A 908 -27.72 13.18 32.75
CA TYR A 908 -28.38 14.43 32.32
C TYR A 908 -29.46 14.20 31.27
N VAL A 909 -29.54 13.01 30.66
CA VAL A 909 -30.39 12.71 29.50
C VAL A 909 -31.28 11.49 29.78
N SER A 910 -32.56 11.59 29.43
CA SER A 910 -33.52 10.48 29.68
C SER A 910 -33.24 9.26 28.79
N ALA A 911 -33.45 8.06 29.34
CA ALA A 911 -33.34 6.79 28.62
C ALA A 911 -34.14 6.76 27.30
N ARG A 912 -35.26 7.49 27.20
CA ARG A 912 -36.07 7.57 25.98
C ARG A 912 -35.35 8.27 24.82
N GLU A 913 -34.61 9.34 25.09
CA GLU A 913 -33.82 10.02 24.06
C GLU A 913 -32.55 9.23 23.73
N TRP A 914 -31.96 8.53 24.71
CA TRP A 914 -30.88 7.57 24.45
C TRP A 914 -31.33 6.41 23.54
N MET A 915 -32.50 5.81 23.77
CA MET A 915 -33.05 4.79 22.87
C MET A 915 -33.37 5.34 21.48
N ARG A 916 -33.88 6.57 21.37
CA ARG A 916 -34.06 7.24 20.08
C ARG A 916 -32.73 7.36 19.33
N ILE A 917 -31.67 7.81 20.01
CA ILE A 917 -30.31 7.87 19.44
C ILE A 917 -29.83 6.49 19.00
N CYS A 918 -30.08 5.41 19.77
CA CYS A 918 -29.74 4.04 19.32
C CYS A 918 -30.42 3.66 17.99
N PHE A 919 -31.68 4.04 17.75
CA PHE A 919 -32.33 3.80 16.46
C PHE A 919 -31.68 4.60 15.31
N GLU A 920 -31.35 5.88 15.52
CA GLU A 920 -30.68 6.70 14.49
C GLU A 920 -29.24 6.20 14.21
N LEU A 921 -28.52 5.75 15.24
CA LEU A 921 -27.19 5.15 15.12
C LEU A 921 -27.20 3.80 14.39
N LEU A 922 -28.31 3.04 14.46
CA LEU A 922 -28.45 1.75 13.77
C LEU A 922 -28.37 1.91 12.24
N GLU A 923 -28.92 2.99 11.68
CA GLU A 923 -28.75 3.32 10.25
C GLU A 923 -27.30 3.75 9.93
N LEU A 924 -26.63 4.42 10.87
CA LEU A 924 -25.24 4.87 10.70
C LEU A 924 -24.22 3.72 10.76
N LEU A 925 -24.62 2.51 11.20
CA LEU A 925 -23.84 1.28 11.00
C LEU A 925 -23.66 0.94 9.50
N LYS A 926 -24.52 1.46 8.61
CA LYS A 926 -24.41 1.24 7.16
C LYS A 926 -23.38 2.14 6.46
N ALA A 927 -22.88 3.19 7.12
CA ALA A 927 -21.99 4.18 6.49
C ALA A 927 -20.73 3.54 5.86
N HIS A 928 -20.30 3.99 4.69
CA HIS A 928 -19.16 3.40 3.97
C HIS A 928 -17.81 3.64 4.66
N LYS A 929 -17.63 4.77 5.35
CA LYS A 929 -16.42 5.10 6.11
C LYS A 929 -16.23 4.19 7.33
N LYS A 930 -15.07 3.55 7.47
CA LYS A 930 -14.72 2.72 8.64
C LYS A 930 -14.74 3.53 9.95
N ALA A 931 -14.34 4.80 9.90
CA ALA A 931 -14.26 5.66 11.09
C ALA A 931 -15.65 5.93 11.69
N ILE A 932 -16.64 6.29 10.85
CA ILE A 932 -18.04 6.47 11.27
C ILE A 932 -18.56 5.19 11.91
N ARG A 933 -18.46 4.04 11.23
CA ARG A 933 -18.92 2.77 11.82
C ARG A 933 -18.26 2.45 13.17
N ARG A 934 -16.96 2.75 13.34
CA ARG A 934 -16.26 2.58 14.63
C ARG A 934 -16.81 3.52 15.70
N ALA A 935 -17.00 4.81 15.39
CA ALA A 935 -17.59 5.77 16.31
C ALA A 935 -19.01 5.35 16.73
N THR A 936 -19.85 4.96 15.77
CA THR A 936 -21.21 4.47 16.00
C THR A 936 -21.23 3.30 16.99
N VAL A 937 -20.37 2.29 16.77
CA VAL A 937 -20.30 1.10 17.62
C VAL A 937 -19.76 1.43 19.03
N ASN A 938 -18.74 2.28 19.15
CA ASN A 938 -18.27 2.75 20.46
C ASN A 938 -19.39 3.46 21.23
N THR A 939 -20.14 4.33 20.55
CA THR A 939 -21.28 5.06 21.14
C THR A 939 -22.43 4.13 21.54
N PHE A 940 -22.69 3.04 20.80
CA PHE A 940 -23.61 1.98 21.26
C PHE A 940 -23.16 1.36 22.60
N GLY A 941 -21.87 1.07 22.79
CA GLY A 941 -21.33 0.56 24.06
C GLY A 941 -21.52 1.55 25.21
N TYR A 942 -21.23 2.84 25.00
CA TYR A 942 -21.46 3.87 26.02
C TYR A 942 -22.95 4.05 26.36
N ILE A 943 -23.87 3.96 25.38
CA ILE A 943 -25.30 4.07 25.64
C ILE A 943 -25.86 2.81 26.33
N ALA A 944 -25.40 1.61 25.95
CA ALA A 944 -25.81 0.37 26.64
C ALA A 944 -25.35 0.35 28.11
N LYS A 945 -24.17 0.91 28.41
CA LYS A 945 -23.70 1.18 29.79
C LYS A 945 -24.56 2.21 30.54
N ALA A 946 -25.22 3.13 29.83
CA ALA A 946 -26.03 4.21 30.40
C ALA A 946 -27.50 3.81 30.70
N ILE A 947 -28.14 3.04 29.81
CA ILE A 947 -29.53 2.57 29.99
C ILE A 947 -29.58 1.17 30.64
N GLY A 948 -28.68 0.29 30.20
CA GLY A 948 -28.78 -1.16 30.35
C GLY A 948 -28.77 -1.87 28.99
N PRO A 949 -28.29 -3.13 28.92
CA PRO A 949 -28.06 -3.81 27.65
C PRO A 949 -29.34 -4.33 26.97
N HIS A 950 -30.40 -4.65 27.72
CA HIS A 950 -31.54 -5.41 27.20
C HIS A 950 -32.34 -4.66 26.12
N ASP A 951 -32.66 -3.39 26.33
CA ASP A 951 -33.42 -2.58 25.37
C ASP A 951 -32.63 -2.36 24.07
N VAL A 952 -31.33 -2.05 24.21
CA VAL A 952 -30.40 -1.90 23.07
C VAL A 952 -30.28 -3.22 22.30
N LEU A 953 -30.09 -4.34 23.00
CA LEU A 953 -29.91 -5.66 22.40
C LEU A 953 -31.14 -6.10 21.59
N ALA A 954 -32.36 -5.82 22.07
CA ALA A 954 -33.59 -6.11 21.33
C ALA A 954 -33.64 -5.40 19.97
N THR A 955 -33.12 -4.16 19.86
CA THR A 955 -33.02 -3.46 18.57
C THR A 955 -31.96 -4.08 17.64
N LEU A 956 -30.82 -4.49 18.21
CA LEU A 956 -29.73 -5.10 17.45
C LEU A 956 -30.09 -6.49 16.92
N LEU A 957 -30.68 -7.36 17.75
CA LEU A 957 -31.06 -8.72 17.34
C LEU A 957 -32.09 -8.71 16.19
N ASN A 958 -33.05 -7.78 16.21
CA ASN A 958 -33.99 -7.62 15.09
C ASN A 958 -33.30 -7.22 13.78
N ASN A 959 -32.19 -6.46 13.83
CA ASN A 959 -31.42 -6.09 12.64
C ASN A 959 -30.57 -7.26 12.07
N LEU A 960 -30.40 -8.37 12.81
CA LEU A 960 -29.77 -9.58 12.27
C LEU A 960 -30.62 -10.29 11.20
N LYS A 961 -31.92 -9.98 11.11
CA LYS A 961 -32.86 -10.49 10.09
C LYS A 961 -32.78 -9.72 8.76
N VAL A 962 -32.00 -8.64 8.70
CA VAL A 962 -31.82 -7.85 7.46
C VAL A 962 -30.89 -8.58 6.48
N GLN A 963 -31.37 -8.80 5.25
CA GLN A 963 -30.63 -9.57 4.23
C GLN A 963 -29.23 -9.00 3.93
N GLU A 964 -29.05 -7.68 3.97
CA GLU A 964 -27.80 -7.00 3.65
C GLU A 964 -26.64 -7.39 4.59
N ARG A 965 -25.60 -8.01 4.02
CA ARG A 965 -24.44 -8.55 4.78
C ARG A 965 -23.71 -7.49 5.60
N GLN A 966 -23.56 -6.26 5.11
CA GLN A 966 -22.83 -5.21 5.83
C GLN A 966 -23.50 -4.85 7.15
N ASN A 967 -24.83 -4.70 7.13
CA ASN A 967 -25.63 -4.31 8.29
C ASN A 967 -25.56 -5.39 9.38
N ARG A 968 -25.73 -6.67 8.98
CA ARG A 968 -25.58 -7.81 9.89
C ARG A 968 -24.20 -7.85 10.53
N VAL A 969 -23.13 -7.67 9.77
CA VAL A 969 -21.75 -7.65 10.32
C VAL A 969 -21.53 -6.48 11.27
N CYS A 970 -22.08 -5.29 11.01
CA CYS A 970 -21.86 -4.13 11.89
C CYS A 970 -22.71 -4.21 13.17
N THR A 971 -23.92 -4.78 13.07
CA THR A 971 -24.77 -5.17 14.22
C THR A 971 -24.10 -6.25 15.07
N THR A 972 -23.51 -7.25 14.43
CA THR A 972 -22.69 -8.30 15.04
C THR A 972 -21.55 -7.72 15.91
N VAL A 973 -20.81 -6.73 15.42
CA VAL A 973 -19.76 -6.06 16.22
C VAL A 973 -20.36 -5.17 17.32
N ALA A 974 -21.51 -4.54 17.09
CA ALA A 974 -22.22 -3.80 18.14
C ALA A 974 -22.69 -4.71 19.29
N ILE A 975 -23.18 -5.92 19.01
CA ILE A 975 -23.53 -6.92 20.02
C ILE A 975 -22.30 -7.33 20.85
N ALA A 976 -21.14 -7.52 20.21
CA ALA A 976 -19.89 -7.84 20.90
C ALA A 976 -19.44 -6.71 21.85
N ILE A 977 -19.46 -5.45 21.42
CA ILE A 977 -19.08 -4.31 22.27
C ILE A 977 -20.10 -4.00 23.37
N VAL A 978 -21.41 -4.22 23.14
CA VAL A 978 -22.42 -4.17 24.21
C VAL A 978 -22.15 -5.24 25.28
N ALA A 979 -21.74 -6.45 24.87
CA ALA A 979 -21.38 -7.53 25.78
C ALA A 979 -20.02 -7.33 26.47
N GLU A 980 -19.08 -6.62 25.86
CA GLU A 980 -17.85 -6.15 26.52
C GLU A 980 -18.21 -5.16 27.65
N THR A 981 -19.00 -4.12 27.34
CA THR A 981 -19.32 -3.06 28.31
C THR A 981 -20.29 -3.48 29.41
N CYS A 982 -21.22 -4.40 29.12
CA CYS A 982 -22.27 -4.83 30.05
C CYS A 982 -22.07 -6.26 30.60
N ARG A 983 -20.93 -6.89 30.29
CA ARG A 983 -20.55 -8.30 30.52
C ARG A 983 -21.36 -9.32 29.69
N PRO A 984 -20.76 -10.46 29.26
CA PRO A 984 -21.42 -11.39 28.35
C PRO A 984 -22.72 -12.02 28.87
N PHE A 985 -22.86 -12.22 30.19
CA PHE A 985 -24.01 -12.91 30.78
C PHE A 985 -25.37 -12.25 30.46
N THR A 986 -25.42 -10.95 30.17
CA THR A 986 -26.67 -10.25 29.81
C THR A 986 -27.05 -10.44 28.34
N VAL A 987 -26.08 -10.74 27.48
CA VAL A 987 -26.23 -10.79 26.01
C VAL A 987 -26.30 -12.22 25.51
N LEU A 988 -25.40 -13.07 25.99
CA LEU A 988 -25.16 -14.43 25.52
C LEU A 988 -26.42 -15.33 25.56
N PRO A 989 -27.29 -15.32 26.60
CA PRO A 989 -28.52 -16.12 26.61
C PRO A 989 -29.53 -15.71 25.51
N ALA A 990 -29.67 -14.41 25.24
CA ALA A 990 -30.55 -13.91 24.18
C ALA A 990 -29.98 -14.21 22.79
N LEU A 991 -28.65 -14.09 22.65
CA LEU A 991 -27.90 -14.43 21.44
C LEU A 991 -28.05 -15.94 21.10
N MET A 992 -27.93 -16.82 22.10
CA MET A 992 -28.21 -18.26 21.96
C MET A 992 -29.69 -18.56 21.65
N ASN A 993 -30.63 -17.74 22.14
CA ASN A 993 -32.05 -17.95 21.83
C ASN A 993 -32.38 -17.61 20.37
N GLU A 994 -31.82 -16.54 19.80
CA GLU A 994 -32.01 -16.24 18.36
C GLU A 994 -31.35 -17.28 17.44
N TYR A 995 -30.36 -18.06 17.90
CA TYR A 995 -29.83 -19.20 17.11
C TYR A 995 -30.86 -20.32 16.88
N ARG A 996 -31.88 -20.42 17.75
CA ARG A 996 -32.99 -21.38 17.60
C ARG A 996 -33.99 -20.98 16.52
N VAL A 997 -33.88 -19.77 15.97
CA VAL A 997 -34.69 -19.34 14.83
C VAL A 997 -34.16 -20.06 13.58
N PRO A 998 -35.00 -20.80 12.81
CA PRO A 998 -34.55 -21.61 11.67
C PRO A 998 -34.15 -20.78 10.44
N GLU A 999 -33.88 -19.48 10.59
CA GLU A 999 -33.35 -18.66 9.50
C GLU A 999 -31.82 -18.73 9.48
N LEU A 1000 -31.31 -19.47 8.49
CA LEU A 1000 -29.88 -19.69 8.23
C LEU A 1000 -29.06 -18.38 8.15
N ASN A 1001 -29.69 -17.25 7.85
CA ASN A 1001 -29.10 -15.89 7.91
C ASN A 1001 -28.86 -15.37 9.33
N VAL A 1002 -29.78 -15.64 10.26
CA VAL A 1002 -29.73 -15.22 11.66
C VAL A 1002 -28.75 -16.11 12.41
N GLN A 1003 -28.78 -17.42 12.17
CA GLN A 1003 -27.79 -18.37 12.70
C GLN A 1003 -26.37 -18.00 12.27
N ASN A 1004 -26.17 -17.71 10.98
CA ASN A 1004 -24.92 -17.12 10.47
C ASN A 1004 -24.57 -15.77 11.12
N GLY A 1005 -25.55 -14.99 11.57
CA GLY A 1005 -25.34 -13.73 12.30
C GLY A 1005 -24.86 -13.99 13.72
N VAL A 1006 -25.56 -14.86 14.45
CA VAL A 1006 -25.23 -15.35 15.79
C VAL A 1006 -23.80 -15.90 15.86
N LEU A 1007 -23.41 -16.80 14.96
CA LEU A 1007 -22.06 -17.38 14.97
C LEU A 1007 -20.96 -16.33 14.75
N LYS A 1008 -21.23 -15.29 13.96
CA LYS A 1008 -20.31 -14.15 13.80
C LYS A 1008 -20.32 -13.25 15.02
N SER A 1009 -21.48 -12.99 15.64
CA SER A 1009 -21.59 -12.28 16.92
C SER A 1009 -20.81 -12.99 18.03
N LEU A 1010 -20.86 -14.32 18.11
CA LEU A 1010 -20.04 -15.12 19.03
C LEU A 1010 -18.56 -15.04 18.68
N SER A 1011 -18.19 -15.10 17.39
CA SER A 1011 -16.79 -14.97 16.96
C SER A 1011 -16.17 -13.62 17.35
N PHE A 1012 -16.89 -12.50 17.18
CA PHE A 1012 -16.42 -11.21 17.66
C PHE A 1012 -16.53 -11.09 19.18
N LEU A 1013 -17.58 -11.63 19.81
CA LEU A 1013 -17.72 -11.63 21.27
C LEU A 1013 -16.47 -12.21 21.94
N PHE A 1014 -16.05 -13.41 21.57
CA PHE A 1014 -14.84 -14.04 22.12
C PHE A 1014 -13.53 -13.31 21.75
N GLU A 1015 -13.48 -12.59 20.61
CA GLU A 1015 -12.35 -11.72 20.25
C GLU A 1015 -12.25 -10.50 21.18
N TYR A 1016 -13.37 -9.84 21.46
CA TYR A 1016 -13.42 -8.61 22.27
C TYR A 1016 -13.27 -8.86 23.78
N ILE A 1017 -13.82 -9.95 24.31
CA ILE A 1017 -13.83 -10.22 25.76
C ILE A 1017 -12.59 -10.96 26.27
N GLY A 1018 -11.83 -11.60 25.39
CA GLY A 1018 -10.60 -12.35 25.71
C GLY A 1018 -10.77 -13.32 26.89
N GLU A 1019 -10.02 -13.05 27.97
CA GLU A 1019 -9.97 -13.88 29.18
C GLU A 1019 -11.32 -14.05 29.91
N MET A 1020 -12.28 -13.11 29.73
CA MET A 1020 -13.63 -13.28 30.28
C MET A 1020 -14.40 -14.42 29.60
N GLY A 1021 -13.94 -14.94 28.46
CA GLY A 1021 -14.58 -16.05 27.74
C GLY A 1021 -14.58 -17.38 28.51
N LYS A 1022 -13.66 -17.57 29.47
CA LYS A 1022 -13.49 -18.82 30.22
C LYS A 1022 -14.74 -19.24 30.99
N ASP A 1023 -15.49 -18.28 31.52
CA ASP A 1023 -16.68 -18.53 32.34
C ASP A 1023 -17.91 -18.92 31.48
N TYR A 1024 -17.80 -18.79 30.14
CA TYR A 1024 -18.89 -18.98 29.19
C TYR A 1024 -18.66 -20.10 28.16
N ILE A 1025 -17.46 -20.70 28.10
CA ILE A 1025 -17.12 -21.74 27.11
C ILE A 1025 -18.11 -22.91 27.13
N TYR A 1026 -18.37 -23.50 28.30
CA TYR A 1026 -19.28 -24.63 28.47
C TYR A 1026 -20.73 -24.31 28.07
N ALA A 1027 -21.17 -23.05 28.22
CA ALA A 1027 -22.50 -22.63 27.80
C ALA A 1027 -22.64 -22.57 26.27
N VAL A 1028 -21.55 -22.28 25.54
CA VAL A 1028 -21.56 -22.11 24.08
C VAL A 1028 -21.16 -23.39 23.33
N CYS A 1029 -20.49 -24.36 23.98
CA CYS A 1029 -20.12 -25.64 23.36
C CYS A 1029 -21.25 -26.32 22.55
N PRO A 1030 -22.47 -26.53 23.09
CA PRO A 1030 -23.54 -27.22 22.34
C PRO A 1030 -24.00 -26.47 21.08
N LEU A 1031 -23.85 -25.14 21.04
CA LEU A 1031 -24.17 -24.31 19.86
C LEU A 1031 -23.07 -24.45 18.79
N LEU A 1032 -21.80 -24.54 19.20
CA LEU A 1032 -20.68 -24.75 18.29
C LEU A 1032 -20.62 -26.18 17.75
N GLU A 1033 -21.04 -27.18 18.53
CA GLU A 1033 -21.19 -28.58 18.08
C GLU A 1033 -22.17 -28.67 16.89
N ASP A 1034 -23.37 -28.12 17.06
CA ASP A 1034 -24.41 -28.04 16.01
C ASP A 1034 -23.88 -27.31 14.76
N ALA A 1035 -23.29 -26.13 14.93
CA ALA A 1035 -22.73 -25.34 13.84
C ALA A 1035 -21.50 -25.96 13.14
N LEU A 1036 -20.81 -26.91 13.77
CA LEU A 1036 -19.74 -27.71 13.14
C LEU A 1036 -20.25 -28.99 12.46
N MET A 1037 -21.41 -29.50 12.87
CA MET A 1037 -22.08 -30.63 12.22
C MET A 1037 -22.95 -30.19 11.02
N ASP A 1038 -23.38 -28.93 10.97
CA ASP A 1038 -24.24 -28.43 9.89
C ASP A 1038 -23.61 -28.62 8.49
N ARG A 1039 -24.47 -28.86 7.50
CA ARG A 1039 -24.10 -29.13 6.11
C ARG A 1039 -23.50 -27.90 5.41
N ASP A 1040 -23.85 -26.69 5.80
CA ASP A 1040 -23.36 -25.43 5.24
C ASP A 1040 -21.88 -25.17 5.60
N LEU A 1041 -21.09 -24.89 4.55
CA LEU A 1041 -19.70 -24.49 4.66
C LEU A 1041 -19.51 -23.20 5.46
N VAL A 1042 -20.48 -22.27 5.45
CA VAL A 1042 -20.36 -20.98 6.15
C VAL A 1042 -20.63 -21.14 7.66
N HIS A 1043 -21.52 -22.05 8.07
CA HIS A 1043 -21.69 -22.42 9.48
C HIS A 1043 -20.39 -23.00 10.04
N ARG A 1044 -19.84 -24.06 9.42
CA ARG A 1044 -18.57 -24.67 9.86
C ARG A 1044 -17.42 -23.67 9.84
N GLN A 1045 -17.34 -22.78 8.84
CA GLN A 1045 -16.32 -21.73 8.76
C GLN A 1045 -16.42 -20.72 9.91
N THR A 1046 -17.63 -20.29 10.27
CA THR A 1046 -17.83 -19.27 11.32
C THR A 1046 -17.75 -19.85 12.72
N ALA A 1047 -18.12 -21.12 12.92
CA ALA A 1047 -17.84 -21.86 14.15
C ALA A 1047 -16.32 -22.06 14.36
N CYS A 1048 -15.56 -22.45 13.32
CA CYS A 1048 -14.10 -22.51 13.40
C CYS A 1048 -13.47 -21.15 13.78
N ALA A 1049 -13.97 -20.04 13.20
CA ALA A 1049 -13.51 -18.71 13.57
C ALA A 1049 -13.82 -18.38 15.05
N ALA A 1050 -15.02 -18.66 15.54
CA ALA A 1050 -15.35 -18.46 16.95
C ALA A 1050 -14.46 -19.29 17.89
N ILE A 1051 -14.17 -20.55 17.54
CA ILE A 1051 -13.28 -21.43 18.30
C ILE A 1051 -11.84 -20.92 18.30
N LYS A 1052 -11.35 -20.33 17.21
CA LYS A 1052 -10.04 -19.65 17.19
C LYS A 1052 -9.94 -18.58 18.27
N HIS A 1053 -10.89 -17.64 18.29
CA HIS A 1053 -10.86 -16.52 19.23
C HIS A 1053 -11.07 -16.99 20.67
N MET A 1054 -11.98 -17.95 20.89
CA MET A 1054 -12.21 -18.55 22.21
C MET A 1054 -10.99 -19.31 22.73
N ALA A 1055 -10.33 -20.13 21.91
CA ALA A 1055 -9.11 -20.85 22.31
C ALA A 1055 -7.96 -19.90 22.65
N LEU A 1056 -7.77 -18.82 21.89
CA LEU A 1056 -6.75 -17.81 22.16
C LEU A 1056 -7.07 -16.96 23.40
N GLY A 1057 -8.35 -16.62 23.64
CA GLY A 1057 -8.78 -15.86 24.82
C GLY A 1057 -8.73 -16.68 26.12
N VAL A 1058 -8.97 -17.99 26.05
CA VAL A 1058 -9.06 -18.90 27.21
C VAL A 1058 -7.74 -19.67 27.47
N TYR A 1059 -6.69 -19.41 26.69
CA TYR A 1059 -5.35 -19.98 26.90
C TYR A 1059 -4.84 -19.74 28.33
N GLY A 1060 -4.43 -20.82 29.00
CA GLY A 1060 -3.87 -20.77 30.35
C GLY A 1060 -4.88 -20.71 31.50
N PHE A 1061 -6.19 -20.76 31.21
CA PHE A 1061 -7.26 -20.68 32.23
C PHE A 1061 -7.88 -22.03 32.64
N GLY A 1062 -7.37 -23.17 32.17
CA GLY A 1062 -7.80 -24.50 32.63
C GLY A 1062 -9.10 -25.02 31.98
N CYS A 1063 -9.30 -24.76 30.69
CA CYS A 1063 -10.48 -25.22 29.91
C CYS A 1063 -10.06 -26.12 28.72
N GLU A 1064 -8.98 -26.88 28.88
CA GLU A 1064 -8.43 -27.75 27.84
C GLU A 1064 -9.37 -28.90 27.49
N ASP A 1065 -10.27 -29.30 28.40
CA ASP A 1065 -11.28 -30.34 28.21
C ASP A 1065 -12.33 -29.93 27.16
N ALA A 1066 -12.95 -28.76 27.31
CA ALA A 1066 -13.92 -28.20 26.37
C ALA A 1066 -13.29 -27.91 25.01
N LEU A 1067 -12.01 -27.49 24.99
CA LEU A 1067 -11.27 -27.23 23.76
C LEU A 1067 -10.80 -28.52 23.06
N ILE A 1068 -10.50 -29.61 23.79
CA ILE A 1068 -10.31 -30.95 23.21
C ILE A 1068 -11.61 -31.49 22.60
N HIS A 1069 -12.74 -31.31 23.30
CA HIS A 1069 -14.05 -31.68 22.78
C HIS A 1069 -14.35 -30.97 21.46
N LEU A 1070 -14.20 -29.64 21.42
CA LEU A 1070 -14.38 -28.85 20.20
C LEU A 1070 -13.37 -29.20 19.09
N LEU A 1071 -12.12 -29.54 19.43
CA LEU A 1071 -11.14 -30.03 18.45
C LEU A 1071 -11.65 -31.28 17.69
N ASN A 1072 -12.37 -32.18 18.36
CA ASN A 1072 -12.93 -33.38 17.72
C ASN A 1072 -13.98 -33.07 16.65
N TYR A 1073 -14.72 -31.96 16.79
CA TYR A 1073 -15.71 -31.50 15.81
C TYR A 1073 -15.07 -30.61 14.72
N VAL A 1074 -13.97 -29.92 15.04
CA VAL A 1074 -13.18 -29.16 14.05
C VAL A 1074 -12.41 -30.11 13.13
N TRP A 1075 -11.77 -31.17 13.65
CA TRP A 1075 -10.84 -32.03 12.92
C TRP A 1075 -11.39 -32.65 11.61
N PRO A 1076 -12.64 -33.12 11.51
CA PRO A 1076 -13.21 -33.64 10.25
C PRO A 1076 -13.16 -32.68 9.06
N ASN A 1077 -13.12 -31.35 9.30
CA ASN A 1077 -13.05 -30.34 8.25
C ASN A 1077 -11.68 -30.26 7.55
N ILE A 1078 -10.69 -31.06 7.98
CA ILE A 1078 -9.33 -31.13 7.42
C ILE A 1078 -9.27 -31.37 5.90
N PHE A 1079 -10.20 -32.14 5.34
CA PHE A 1079 -10.21 -32.49 3.91
C PHE A 1079 -11.04 -31.56 3.03
N GLU A 1080 -11.49 -30.42 3.58
CA GLU A 1080 -12.23 -29.42 2.83
C GLU A 1080 -11.42 -28.77 1.70
N THR A 1081 -12.12 -28.29 0.68
CA THR A 1081 -11.49 -27.69 -0.52
C THR A 1081 -11.77 -26.19 -0.67
N SER A 1082 -12.74 -25.66 0.07
CA SER A 1082 -13.05 -24.23 0.07
C SER A 1082 -11.92 -23.44 0.76
N PRO A 1083 -11.20 -22.51 0.07
CA PRO A 1083 -10.05 -21.83 0.66
C PRO A 1083 -10.37 -21.06 1.95
N HIS A 1084 -11.60 -20.56 2.09
CA HIS A 1084 -12.05 -19.82 3.27
C HIS A 1084 -12.31 -20.73 4.48
N LEU A 1085 -12.84 -21.94 4.26
CA LEU A 1085 -13.01 -22.95 5.32
C LEU A 1085 -11.67 -23.60 5.68
N VAL A 1086 -10.83 -23.92 4.69
CA VAL A 1086 -9.46 -24.42 4.92
C VAL A 1086 -8.63 -23.42 5.70
N GLN A 1087 -8.77 -22.11 5.45
CA GLN A 1087 -8.11 -21.09 6.26
C GLN A 1087 -8.70 -21.05 7.68
N ALA A 1088 -10.02 -20.93 7.84
CA ALA A 1088 -10.65 -20.91 9.17
C ALA A 1088 -10.33 -22.15 10.02
N PHE A 1089 -10.22 -23.33 9.39
CA PHE A 1089 -9.78 -24.57 10.01
C PHE A 1089 -8.32 -24.52 10.47
N MET A 1090 -7.39 -24.10 9.59
CA MET A 1090 -5.97 -23.95 9.95
C MET A 1090 -5.79 -22.94 11.10
N ASP A 1091 -6.46 -21.79 11.00
CA ASP A 1091 -6.50 -20.74 12.01
C ASP A 1091 -7.05 -21.27 13.36
N ALA A 1092 -8.13 -22.08 13.34
CA ALA A 1092 -8.71 -22.68 14.53
C ALA A 1092 -7.78 -23.73 15.17
N VAL A 1093 -7.16 -24.59 14.36
CA VAL A 1093 -6.15 -25.56 14.82
C VAL A 1093 -4.91 -24.85 15.39
N GLU A 1094 -4.53 -23.68 14.87
CA GLU A 1094 -3.45 -22.87 15.43
C GLU A 1094 -3.84 -22.20 16.75
N GLY A 1095 -5.09 -21.73 16.91
CA GLY A 1095 -5.60 -21.27 18.21
C GLY A 1095 -5.63 -22.41 19.25
N LEU A 1096 -6.15 -23.57 18.86
CA LEU A 1096 -6.19 -24.77 19.70
C LEU A 1096 -4.79 -25.33 20.00
N ARG A 1097 -3.79 -25.15 19.12
CA ARG A 1097 -2.38 -25.47 19.38
C ARG A 1097 -1.80 -24.68 20.55
N VAL A 1098 -2.16 -23.40 20.67
CA VAL A 1098 -1.74 -22.56 21.80
C VAL A 1098 -2.47 -23.01 23.07
N ALA A 1099 -3.79 -23.18 23.00
CA ALA A 1099 -4.62 -23.54 24.16
C ALA A 1099 -4.34 -24.95 24.73
N LEU A 1100 -4.23 -25.97 23.88
CA LEU A 1100 -4.07 -27.38 24.26
C LEU A 1100 -2.61 -27.85 24.32
N GLY A 1101 -1.68 -26.97 23.95
CA GLY A 1101 -0.28 -27.29 23.71
C GLY A 1101 -0.03 -28.07 22.41
N PRO A 1102 1.20 -27.96 21.85
CA PRO A 1102 1.52 -28.55 20.55
C PRO A 1102 1.51 -30.09 20.55
N ILE A 1103 1.70 -30.74 21.69
CA ILE A 1103 1.73 -32.21 21.80
C ILE A 1103 0.36 -32.82 21.49
N LYS A 1104 -0.75 -32.17 21.87
CA LYS A 1104 -2.10 -32.65 21.54
C LYS A 1104 -2.37 -32.59 20.04
N ILE A 1105 -2.03 -31.48 19.38
CA ILE A 1105 -2.15 -31.36 17.92
C ILE A 1105 -1.18 -32.31 17.18
N LEU A 1106 0.00 -32.57 17.74
CA LEU A 1106 0.92 -33.59 17.21
C LEU A 1106 0.26 -34.98 17.20
N GLN A 1107 -0.38 -35.40 18.30
CA GLN A 1107 -1.05 -36.70 18.40
C GLN A 1107 -2.12 -36.91 17.31
N TYR A 1108 -2.83 -35.86 16.92
CA TYR A 1108 -3.82 -35.91 15.83
C TYR A 1108 -3.13 -35.91 14.45
N THR A 1109 -2.07 -35.12 14.25
CA THR A 1109 -1.35 -35.06 12.96
C THR A 1109 -0.54 -36.32 12.61
N LEU A 1110 0.04 -37.01 13.60
CA LEU A 1110 0.96 -38.15 13.36
C LEU A 1110 0.34 -39.24 12.45
N GLN A 1111 -0.97 -39.44 12.52
CA GLN A 1111 -1.70 -40.46 11.75
C GLN A 1111 -1.63 -40.24 10.23
N GLY A 1112 -1.57 -38.98 9.78
CA GLY A 1112 -1.66 -38.63 8.35
C GLY A 1112 -0.32 -38.35 7.65
N LEU A 1113 0.78 -38.12 8.38
CA LEU A 1113 2.07 -37.70 7.80
C LEU A 1113 2.63 -38.72 6.80
N PHE A 1114 2.55 -40.02 7.14
CA PHE A 1114 3.05 -41.11 6.30
C PHE A 1114 1.94 -41.97 5.70
N HIS A 1115 0.69 -41.48 5.72
CA HIS A 1115 -0.47 -42.19 5.18
C HIS A 1115 -0.31 -42.52 3.67
N PRO A 1116 -0.73 -43.69 3.16
CA PRO A 1116 -0.47 -44.08 1.76
C PRO A 1116 -1.03 -43.13 0.70
N ALA A 1117 -2.22 -42.55 0.93
CA ALA A 1117 -2.82 -41.60 -0.01
C ALA A 1117 -2.13 -40.23 0.04
N ARG A 1118 -1.55 -39.80 -1.09
CA ARG A 1118 -0.84 -38.51 -1.22
C ARG A 1118 -1.68 -37.31 -0.77
N LYS A 1119 -2.96 -37.24 -1.15
CA LYS A 1119 -3.88 -36.15 -0.76
C LYS A 1119 -3.97 -35.97 0.77
N VAL A 1120 -3.86 -37.05 1.54
CA VAL A 1120 -3.86 -36.99 3.01
C VAL A 1120 -2.54 -36.40 3.49
N ARG A 1121 -1.41 -36.92 3.01
CA ARG A 1121 -0.07 -36.40 3.35
C ARG A 1121 0.05 -34.91 3.06
N ASP A 1122 -0.33 -34.48 1.85
CA ASP A 1122 -0.19 -33.08 1.41
C ASP A 1122 -0.88 -32.09 2.37
N VAL A 1123 -2.01 -32.47 2.99
CA VAL A 1123 -2.71 -31.66 4.00
C VAL A 1123 -2.10 -31.82 5.40
N TYR A 1124 -1.81 -33.04 5.83
CA TYR A 1124 -1.26 -33.29 7.17
C TYR A 1124 0.15 -32.69 7.36
N TRP A 1125 0.99 -32.71 6.31
CA TRP A 1125 2.27 -31.99 6.29
C TRP A 1125 2.08 -30.47 6.36
N LYS A 1126 1.02 -29.90 5.78
CA LYS A 1126 0.73 -28.46 5.92
C LYS A 1126 0.41 -28.09 7.37
N ILE A 1127 -0.35 -28.92 8.10
CA ILE A 1127 -0.61 -28.70 9.53
C ILE A 1127 0.66 -28.89 10.35
N TYR A 1128 1.43 -29.95 10.09
CA TYR A 1128 2.71 -30.19 10.75
C TYR A 1128 3.71 -29.05 10.54
N ASN A 1129 3.78 -28.46 9.35
CA ASN A 1129 4.64 -27.31 9.09
C ASN A 1129 4.24 -26.08 9.93
N SER A 1130 2.94 -25.79 10.08
CA SER A 1130 2.45 -24.73 10.98
C SER A 1130 2.76 -25.06 12.45
N LEU A 1131 2.54 -26.30 12.88
CA LEU A 1131 2.85 -26.79 14.22
C LEU A 1131 4.35 -26.69 14.55
N TYR A 1132 5.22 -27.02 13.59
CA TYR A 1132 6.68 -26.97 13.71
C TYR A 1132 7.19 -25.53 13.77
N ILE A 1133 6.73 -24.65 12.88
CA ILE A 1133 7.04 -23.20 12.91
C ILE A 1133 6.60 -22.58 14.24
N GLY A 1134 5.43 -22.97 14.75
CA GLY A 1134 4.84 -22.36 15.95
C GLY A 1134 5.40 -22.84 17.29
N ALA A 1135 6.08 -23.99 17.37
CA ALA A 1135 6.57 -24.57 18.64
C ALA A 1135 7.65 -25.67 18.49
N GLN A 1136 8.64 -25.51 17.61
CA GLN A 1136 9.69 -26.51 17.32
C GLN A 1136 10.23 -27.24 18.56
N ASP A 1137 10.70 -26.51 19.57
CA ASP A 1137 11.40 -27.11 20.72
C ASP A 1137 10.45 -27.91 21.62
N ALA A 1138 9.18 -27.53 21.72
CA ALA A 1138 8.17 -28.27 22.49
C ALA A 1138 7.79 -29.62 21.83
N LEU A 1139 7.96 -29.75 20.50
CA LEU A 1139 7.74 -31.01 19.80
C LEU A 1139 8.79 -32.07 20.14
N ILE A 1140 9.98 -31.67 20.63
CA ILE A 1140 11.06 -32.58 21.03
C ILE A 1140 10.56 -33.62 22.05
N VAL A 1141 9.70 -33.22 22.99
CA VAL A 1141 9.08 -34.10 23.98
C VAL A 1141 7.93 -34.92 23.39
N GLY A 1142 7.19 -34.36 22.42
CA GLY A 1142 6.02 -34.99 21.80
C GLY A 1142 6.30 -36.04 20.72
N TYR A 1143 7.48 -36.04 20.08
CA TYR A 1143 7.77 -37.00 19.00
C TYR A 1143 7.73 -38.46 19.46
N PRO A 1144 7.03 -39.36 18.72
CA PRO A 1144 6.92 -40.76 19.08
C PRO A 1144 8.27 -41.48 18.98
N ARG A 1145 8.45 -42.53 19.78
CA ARG A 1145 9.64 -43.38 19.71
C ARG A 1145 9.57 -44.27 18.48
N ILE A 1146 10.37 -43.96 17.47
CA ILE A 1146 10.60 -44.81 16.30
C ILE A 1146 11.71 -45.81 16.65
N SER A 1147 11.45 -47.10 16.43
CA SER A 1147 12.46 -48.16 16.58
C SER A 1147 13.52 -48.07 15.49
N ASN A 1148 14.77 -48.44 15.81
CA ASN A 1148 15.82 -48.56 14.80
C ASN A 1148 15.44 -49.59 13.73
N ASP A 1149 15.83 -49.32 12.48
CA ASP A 1149 15.87 -50.33 11.42
C ASP A 1149 17.31 -50.91 11.29
N PRO A 1150 17.58 -51.89 10.42
CA PRO A 1150 18.92 -52.48 10.28
C PRO A 1150 20.05 -51.50 9.84
N LYS A 1151 19.71 -50.31 9.36
CA LYS A 1151 20.61 -49.31 8.77
C LYS A 1151 20.67 -48.01 9.58
N ASN A 1152 19.55 -47.63 10.18
CA ASN A 1152 19.31 -46.31 10.74
C ASN A 1152 18.98 -46.38 12.23
N GLN A 1153 19.73 -45.62 13.04
CA GLN A 1153 19.48 -45.47 14.47
C GLN A 1153 18.52 -44.29 14.71
N TYR A 1154 17.23 -44.59 14.76
CA TYR A 1154 16.16 -43.61 14.99
C TYR A 1154 15.87 -43.33 16.48
N ILE A 1155 16.33 -44.19 17.39
CA ILE A 1155 16.14 -44.02 18.84
C ILE A 1155 17.09 -42.92 19.38
N ARG A 1156 16.51 -41.91 20.03
CA ARG A 1156 17.24 -40.80 20.66
C ARG A 1156 17.84 -41.22 22.01
N SER A 1157 19.00 -41.87 21.98
CA SER A 1157 19.68 -42.46 23.15
C SER A 1157 19.85 -41.52 24.34
N SER A 1158 20.04 -40.21 24.10
CA SER A 1158 20.17 -39.17 25.13
C SER A 1158 18.91 -38.97 25.99
N VAL A 1159 17.73 -39.33 25.48
CA VAL A 1159 16.44 -39.20 26.19
C VAL A 1159 16.14 -40.45 27.02
N THR A 1160 16.75 -41.60 26.71
CA THR A 1160 16.45 -42.90 27.35
C THR A 1160 17.33 -43.26 28.55
N VAL A 1161 18.28 -42.40 28.94
CA VAL A 1161 19.35 -42.68 29.94
C VAL A 1161 18.82 -43.03 31.35
N GLY A 1162 17.56 -42.70 31.67
CA GLY A 1162 16.99 -42.90 33.01
C GLY A 1162 16.30 -44.24 33.31
N VAL A 1163 16.06 -45.12 32.32
CA VAL A 1163 15.06 -46.21 32.44
C VAL A 1163 15.67 -47.63 32.38
N SER A 1164 16.99 -47.78 32.25
CA SER A 1164 17.65 -49.08 32.08
C SER A 1164 18.63 -49.39 33.22
N ARG A 1165 18.12 -49.97 34.32
CA ARG A 1165 18.97 -50.41 35.45
C ARG A 1165 18.72 -51.82 35.98
N GLU A 1166 17.79 -52.58 35.39
CA GLU A 1166 17.45 -53.94 35.86
C GLU A 1166 17.85 -55.04 34.85
N ASP A 1167 17.76 -54.80 33.54
CA ASP A 1167 18.10 -55.80 32.50
C ASP A 1167 19.60 -56.09 32.32
N ALA A 1168 20.49 -55.39 33.03
CA ALA A 1168 21.95 -55.45 32.84
C ALA A 1168 22.65 -56.60 33.61
N ALA A 1169 21.97 -57.74 33.80
CA ALA A 1169 22.35 -58.77 34.76
C ALA A 1169 22.97 -60.07 34.16
N THR A 1170 23.26 -60.14 32.85
CA THR A 1170 23.76 -61.38 32.21
C THR A 1170 24.90 -61.17 31.19
N GLN A 1171 26.06 -60.65 31.61
CA GLN A 1171 27.35 -61.03 31.00
C GLN A 1171 28.56 -60.73 31.92
N PRO A 1172 29.57 -61.62 32.03
CA PRO A 1172 30.64 -61.47 33.01
C PRO A 1172 31.89 -60.73 32.50
N THR A 1173 32.30 -59.71 33.25
CA THR A 1173 33.69 -59.28 33.51
C THR A 1173 34.66 -59.08 32.32
N LYS A 1174 35.13 -57.83 32.15
CA LYS A 1174 36.52 -57.49 32.48
C LYS A 1174 36.73 -55.99 32.79
N THR A 1175 37.49 -55.76 33.86
CA THR A 1175 38.32 -54.61 34.27
C THR A 1175 38.77 -53.64 33.15
N SER A 1176 38.98 -52.34 33.40
CA SER A 1176 38.97 -51.54 34.65
C SER A 1176 39.00 -50.01 34.37
N THR A 1177 38.88 -49.19 35.44
CA THR A 1177 39.41 -47.79 35.58
C THR A 1177 38.92 -46.71 34.58
N LEU A 1178 38.42 -45.54 34.98
CA LEU A 1178 38.34 -44.86 36.29
C LEU A 1178 36.93 -44.29 36.59
N LYS A 1179 36.63 -44.07 37.88
CA LYS A 1179 35.49 -43.25 38.35
C LYS A 1179 35.98 -41.99 39.07
N ALA A 1180 35.83 -40.84 38.43
CA ALA A 1180 35.76 -39.50 39.04
C ALA A 1180 35.29 -38.53 37.94
N SER A 1181 34.42 -37.54 38.18
CA SER A 1181 33.60 -37.25 39.37
C SER A 1181 32.43 -36.35 38.95
N PHE A 1182 31.20 -36.75 39.25
CA PHE A 1182 30.01 -35.88 39.11
C PHE A 1182 29.13 -36.05 40.34
N GLN A 1183 29.00 -34.98 41.10
CA GLN A 1183 28.08 -34.86 42.24
C GLN A 1183 27.76 -33.36 42.40
N ASN A 1184 26.48 -33.05 42.61
CA ASN A 1184 25.89 -31.71 42.50
C ASN A 1184 25.86 -31.20 41.03
N VAL A 1185 24.90 -30.39 40.60
CA VAL A 1185 23.89 -29.60 41.34
C VAL A 1185 22.47 -29.98 40.90
N VAL A 1186 21.52 -29.95 41.85
CA VAL A 1186 20.08 -29.83 41.57
C VAL A 1186 19.66 -28.41 41.97
N VAL A 1187 19.29 -27.60 40.98
CA VAL A 1187 18.42 -26.41 41.03
C VAL A 1187 17.68 -26.38 39.69
#